data_AF-C0K016-F1
#
_entry.id   AF-C0K016-F1
#
_cell.length_a   1.000
_cell.length_b   1.000
_cell.length_c   1.000
_cell.angle_alpha   90.00
_cell.angle_beta   90.00
_cell.angle_gamma   90.00
#
_symmetry.space_group_name_H-M   'P 1'
#
loop_
_entity.id
_entity.type
_entity.pdbx_description
1 polymer ?
#
loop_
_entity_poly.entity_id
_entity_poly.type
_entity_poly.pdbx_seq_one_letter_code
_entity_poly.pdbx_strand_id
1 'polypeptide(L)'
;MKRILSFSLALIAFLPLWAQNPIIGTSFTPDPAPYVHGDKVYLFVDHDEDDAVYFKMKDWLLYSTEDMVNWTYLGAPVSTATFPWAFQGDRAWASQAVEQNGKWYWYVCLTEAATRADALAVAVADRPEGPYTDAIGGPLATGFAFIDPTVFIDDDGTPWLFWGNKGCWYGRLGDDMISFPDGWKEVPGFHDPACFGPESMKPDWSDGGKEKMMVGYEEGPWLTKRGDTYYLSYPAGGVPEHMAYSTAKSIHGPWTYRGRIMDEAENSFTIHGGNITFRGHNYMFYHNGKLPNGGGFHRSTCVEEFTYGADGSIPFIPFTEKGVDPLQTLNPYVMTQAETMAASYGLKTDRSAGSRHWVTSVHNGDWLKVRNVDFGDEPAVLVSLEMLNFKNPGSVDFYLDELGGRPIASVPVNGENMLVKASVSPRAQGVHDLYVMFRGGDAELFDLDWWVFNHHLNMPIIQTKFTADPAPMVYDGTVYLYTTHDEDGAQGFQMFDWLLYTSTDMVNWTDHGAVASLDSFVWYDGKNGAWAECIVERDGKFYMYCPIHGHGIGVLVADTPFGPFKDPLGKPLVWQKEHWEDIDPSVFIDDDGQAYMYWGNPHVYWVKLNKDMISVDGEIHRIDYPIDTYQEGPWFYKHNGKYYLAFASTCCPEGIGYAMSDSPVGPWKSMGAIMDRTWRTRGNHPGIIEFKGQSYVFGLNYDLHHLETFKHAEQRSVSVAPMYYEPDGSIRKVPYWLDNVVEQVEAFHPFRKVEAETMAWGYGLKTDVVEGRGIVLRDIDEGEHLLVKGVDFGKGARKFTACVEGAAAIEVRLDAVDGPLVGTLTAKAGKPGFREASCTLKGATGVHDLYFVFKSGGFRWDWWKMAR
;
A
#
# COMPACT_ATOMS: atom_id res chain seq x y z
N MET A 1 67.54 -10.65 -15.88
CA MET A 1 66.09 -10.91 -16.01
C MET A 1 65.38 -10.24 -14.84
N LYS A 2 64.62 -9.18 -15.11
CA LYS A 2 63.93 -8.35 -14.12
C LYS A 2 62.61 -9.02 -13.69
N ARG A 3 62.36 -9.12 -12.39
CA ARG A 3 61.05 -9.43 -11.80
C ARG A 3 60.22 -8.14 -11.78
N ILE A 4 59.01 -8.20 -12.31
CA ILE A 4 58.03 -7.10 -12.24
C ILE A 4 57.05 -7.47 -11.13
N LEU A 5 56.96 -6.62 -10.10
CA LEU A 5 55.88 -6.59 -9.13
C LEU A 5 54.67 -5.92 -9.81
N SER A 6 53.51 -6.57 -9.80
CA SER A 6 52.24 -5.92 -10.08
C SER A 6 51.59 -5.56 -8.74
N PHE A 7 51.50 -4.25 -8.45
CA PHE A 7 50.65 -3.71 -7.40
C PHE A 7 49.21 -3.66 -7.93
N SER A 8 48.29 -4.37 -7.28
CA SER A 8 46.86 -4.17 -7.47
C SER A 8 46.46 -2.91 -6.72
N LEU A 9 46.18 -1.84 -7.46
CA LEU A 9 45.55 -0.63 -6.93
C LEU A 9 44.08 -0.96 -6.66
N ALA A 10 43.70 -1.06 -5.38
CA ALA A 10 42.29 -1.05 -5.01
C ALA A 10 41.76 0.38 -5.25
N LEU A 11 40.91 0.54 -6.26
CA LEU A 11 40.14 1.76 -6.45
C LEU A 11 39.14 1.84 -5.28
N ILE A 12 39.44 2.66 -4.28
CA ILE A 12 38.45 3.10 -3.32
C ILE A 12 37.54 4.08 -4.06
N ALA A 13 36.34 3.63 -4.41
CA ALA A 13 35.29 4.51 -4.90
C ALA A 13 34.96 5.49 -3.78
N PHE A 14 35.24 6.77 -3.99
CA PHE A 14 34.68 7.84 -3.17
C PHE A 14 33.19 7.90 -3.47
N LEU A 15 32.36 7.32 -2.60
CA LEU A 15 30.93 7.62 -2.58
C LEU A 15 30.78 9.08 -2.14
N PRO A 16 30.05 9.94 -2.88
CA PRO A 16 29.72 11.26 -2.38
C PRO A 16 28.89 11.10 -1.10
N LEU A 17 29.39 11.68 0.00
CA LEU A 17 28.67 11.81 1.25
C LEU A 17 27.51 12.79 1.02
N TRP A 18 26.28 12.28 0.93
CA TRP A 18 25.09 13.11 0.85
C TRP A 18 24.67 13.54 2.25
N ALA A 19 24.24 14.80 2.38
CA ALA A 19 23.73 15.35 3.62
C ALA A 19 22.33 14.81 3.92
N GLN A 20 22.12 14.27 5.13
CA GLN A 20 20.81 13.92 5.69
C GLN A 20 20.32 14.98 6.68
N ASN A 21 21.20 15.64 7.44
CA ASN A 21 20.78 16.65 8.40
C ASN A 21 20.59 18.01 7.70
N PRO A 22 19.46 18.71 7.90
CA PRO A 22 18.29 18.34 8.71
C PRO A 22 17.41 17.24 8.09
N ILE A 23 16.84 16.36 8.92
CA ILE A 23 16.17 15.11 8.48
C ILE A 23 14.76 15.30 7.91
N ILE A 24 14.16 16.47 8.15
CA ILE A 24 12.85 16.85 7.59
C ILE A 24 13.04 18.08 6.71
N GLY A 25 12.72 17.97 5.41
CA GLY A 25 12.88 19.06 4.44
C GLY A 25 11.62 19.88 4.17
N THR A 26 10.44 19.39 4.56
CA THR A 26 9.14 19.97 4.18
C THR A 26 8.62 21.01 5.18
N SER A 27 9.11 21.00 6.42
CA SER A 27 8.68 21.90 7.49
C SER A 27 9.86 22.25 8.41
N PHE A 28 9.81 23.42 9.04
CA PHE A 28 10.71 23.75 10.14
C PHE A 28 10.21 23.03 11.41
N THR A 29 11.03 22.10 11.88
CA THR A 29 10.73 21.13 12.95
C THR A 29 11.65 21.34 14.16
N PRO A 30 11.43 22.39 14.97
CA PRO A 30 12.13 22.57 16.23
C PRO A 30 11.80 21.49 17.28
N ASP A 31 12.58 21.56 18.35
CA ASP A 31 12.32 20.92 19.63
C ASP A 31 11.94 19.42 19.51
N PRO A 32 12.80 18.59 18.86
CA PRO A 32 12.47 17.21 18.56
C PRO A 32 12.39 16.33 19.81
N ALA A 33 11.27 15.60 19.92
CA ALA A 33 11.02 14.62 20.95
C ALA A 33 10.82 13.22 20.34
N PRO A 34 11.91 12.45 20.17
CA PRO A 34 11.85 11.08 19.69
C PRO A 34 11.29 10.12 20.75
N TYR A 35 10.48 9.15 20.33
CA TYR A 35 9.92 8.09 21.18
C TYR A 35 9.96 6.75 20.46
N VAL A 36 10.47 5.71 21.13
CA VAL A 36 10.54 4.35 20.59
C VAL A 36 9.31 3.57 21.03
N HIS A 37 8.56 3.04 20.07
CA HIS A 37 7.42 2.16 20.35
C HIS A 37 7.42 0.98 19.38
N GLY A 38 7.57 -0.23 19.92
CA GLY A 38 7.71 -1.44 19.11
C GLY A 38 8.97 -1.39 18.22
N ASP A 39 8.76 -1.52 16.92
CA ASP A 39 9.78 -1.49 15.87
C ASP A 39 9.91 -0.13 15.18
N LYS A 40 9.27 0.92 15.72
CA LYS A 40 9.24 2.28 15.18
C LYS A 40 9.83 3.31 16.14
N VAL A 41 10.36 4.36 15.54
CA VAL A 41 10.60 5.65 16.19
C VAL A 41 9.53 6.62 15.72
N TYR A 42 8.79 7.18 16.65
CA TYR A 42 7.93 8.34 16.43
C TYR A 42 8.70 9.60 16.79
N LEU A 43 8.56 10.64 15.98
CA LEU A 43 9.19 11.93 16.20
C LEU A 43 8.08 12.97 16.32
N PHE A 44 7.90 13.43 17.55
CA PHE A 44 6.99 14.52 17.90
C PHE A 44 7.80 15.82 17.84
N VAL A 45 7.35 16.77 17.05
CA VAL A 45 8.08 18.03 16.83
C VAL A 45 7.12 19.19 16.88
N ASP A 46 7.66 20.33 17.29
CA ASP A 46 7.03 21.62 17.14
C ASP A 46 7.04 22.06 15.66
N HIS A 47 6.35 23.16 15.36
CA HIS A 47 6.29 23.72 14.02
C HIS A 47 6.54 25.23 14.01
N ASP A 48 7.76 25.61 13.64
CA ASP A 48 8.09 27.01 13.30
C ASP A 48 7.41 27.37 11.97
N GLU A 49 6.49 28.33 11.97
CA GLU A 49 5.77 28.71 10.75
C GLU A 49 6.68 29.45 9.74
N ASP A 50 6.53 29.19 8.44
CA ASP A 50 7.38 29.78 7.38
C ASP A 50 7.43 31.33 7.37
N ASP A 51 6.40 31.99 7.89
CA ASP A 51 6.27 33.46 7.94
C ASP A 51 6.70 34.07 9.29
N ALA A 52 7.33 33.27 10.15
CA ALA A 52 7.62 33.65 11.52
C ALA A 52 8.78 34.66 11.62
N VAL A 53 8.57 35.72 12.42
CA VAL A 53 9.63 36.66 12.82
C VAL A 53 10.00 36.53 14.30
N TYR A 54 9.38 35.56 14.96
CA TYR A 54 9.49 35.18 16.37
C TYR A 54 9.00 33.72 16.49
N PHE A 55 9.01 33.07 17.67
CA PHE A 55 8.52 31.69 17.88
C PHE A 55 7.00 31.55 17.68
N LYS A 56 6.56 31.65 16.42
CA LYS A 56 5.17 31.56 16.00
C LYS A 56 4.85 30.12 15.62
N MET A 57 4.14 29.43 16.52
CA MET A 57 3.84 28.00 16.40
C MET A 57 2.37 27.75 16.70
N LYS A 58 1.69 26.99 15.84
CA LYS A 58 0.23 26.76 15.96
C LYS A 58 -0.11 25.33 16.35
N ASP A 59 0.78 24.41 16.01
CA ASP A 59 0.57 22.98 16.09
C ASP A 59 1.87 22.21 16.25
N TRP A 60 1.71 20.92 16.50
CA TRP A 60 2.79 19.95 16.58
C TRP A 60 2.61 18.92 15.47
N LEU A 61 3.72 18.57 14.82
CA LEU A 61 3.76 17.61 13.74
C LEU A 61 4.22 16.26 14.26
N LEU A 62 3.80 15.21 13.57
CA LEU A 62 4.19 13.84 13.87
C LEU A 62 4.86 13.21 12.65
N TYR A 63 5.96 12.53 12.90
CA TYR A 63 6.65 11.70 11.92
C TYR A 63 6.93 10.31 12.50
N SER A 64 7.19 9.33 11.63
CA SER A 64 7.70 8.02 12.07
C SER A 64 8.75 7.47 11.13
N THR A 65 9.59 6.55 11.63
CA THR A 65 10.55 5.79 10.86
C THR A 65 10.78 4.41 11.47
N GLU A 66 11.17 3.46 10.64
CA GLU A 66 11.64 2.12 11.05
C GLU A 66 13.14 1.92 10.73
N ASP A 67 13.74 2.82 9.96
CA ASP A 67 15.09 2.69 9.42
C ASP A 67 16.03 3.85 9.79
N MET A 68 15.51 4.87 10.51
CA MET A 68 16.19 6.09 10.96
C MET A 68 16.58 7.09 9.86
N VAL A 69 16.31 6.79 8.59
CA VAL A 69 16.67 7.66 7.46
C VAL A 69 15.48 8.12 6.66
N ASN A 70 14.48 7.28 6.43
CA ASN A 70 13.25 7.62 5.72
C ASN A 70 12.16 7.91 6.76
N TRP A 71 11.70 9.16 6.79
CA TRP A 71 10.69 9.64 7.73
C TRP A 71 9.36 9.83 7.00
N THR A 72 8.31 9.19 7.51
CA THR A 72 6.94 9.33 7.05
C THR A 72 6.23 10.39 7.87
N TYR A 73 5.68 11.42 7.22
CA TYR A 73 4.81 12.40 7.88
C TYR A 73 3.44 11.80 8.21
N LEU A 74 2.96 12.03 9.44
CA LEU A 74 1.71 11.49 9.99
C LEU A 74 0.72 12.58 10.37
N GLY A 75 0.90 13.79 9.82
CA GLY A 75 -0.01 14.91 10.04
C GLY A 75 0.40 15.86 11.17
N ALA A 76 -0.56 16.72 11.54
CA ALA A 76 -0.48 17.64 12.67
C ALA A 76 -1.59 17.30 13.70
N PRO A 77 -1.43 16.23 14.52
CA PRO A 77 -2.54 15.67 15.29
C PRO A 77 -2.98 16.54 16.47
N VAL A 78 -2.13 17.45 16.94
CA VAL A 78 -2.38 18.35 18.08
C VAL A 78 -2.09 19.79 17.67
N SER A 79 -2.96 20.72 18.10
CA SER A 79 -2.78 22.15 17.90
C SER A 79 -3.27 22.95 19.10
N THR A 80 -3.09 24.28 19.10
CA THR A 80 -3.73 25.13 20.13
C THR A 80 -5.24 24.95 20.17
N ALA A 81 -5.88 24.58 19.04
CA ALA A 81 -7.32 24.36 18.97
C ALA A 81 -7.77 23.07 19.68
N THR A 82 -6.86 22.12 19.91
CA THR A 82 -7.11 20.95 20.76
C THR A 82 -7.43 21.36 22.20
N PHE A 83 -6.93 22.53 22.63
CA PHE A 83 -7.07 23.08 23.99
C PHE A 83 -7.85 24.42 23.98
N PRO A 84 -9.19 24.41 24.07
CA PRO A 84 -9.99 25.62 23.91
C PRO A 84 -9.74 26.74 24.94
N TRP A 85 -9.13 26.40 26.09
CA TRP A 85 -8.77 27.34 27.16
C TRP A 85 -7.44 28.07 26.88
N ALA A 86 -6.61 27.55 25.98
CA ALA A 86 -5.31 28.10 25.65
C ALA A 86 -5.40 29.30 24.69
N PHE A 87 -4.34 30.09 24.62
CA PHE A 87 -4.17 31.09 23.59
C PHE A 87 -4.09 30.43 22.21
N GLN A 88 -4.79 31.01 21.23
CA GLN A 88 -5.05 30.36 19.96
C GLN A 88 -4.14 30.89 18.84
N GLY A 89 -3.65 29.99 18.00
CA GLY A 89 -2.92 30.30 16.77
C GLY A 89 -1.48 30.77 16.98
N ASP A 90 -0.92 30.54 18.16
CA ASP A 90 0.47 30.85 18.51
C ASP A 90 0.85 30.11 19.82
N ARG A 91 2.15 30.05 20.13
CA ARG A 91 2.71 29.51 21.38
C ARG A 91 2.42 28.04 21.67
N ALA A 92 2.35 27.23 20.62
CA ALA A 92 2.43 25.77 20.70
C ALA A 92 3.90 25.35 20.80
N TRP A 93 4.51 25.53 21.98
CA TRP A 93 5.93 25.27 22.21
C TRP A 93 6.15 23.89 22.82
N ALA A 94 7.37 23.39 22.66
CA ALA A 94 8.00 22.15 23.10
C ALA A 94 7.07 21.06 23.65
N SER A 95 7.22 19.85 23.12
CA SER A 95 6.36 18.74 23.52
C SER A 95 7.13 17.45 23.72
N GLN A 96 6.51 16.51 24.44
CA GLN A 96 6.91 15.12 24.43
C GLN A 96 5.68 14.23 24.58
N ALA A 97 5.67 13.10 23.89
CA ALA A 97 4.62 12.10 24.02
C ALA A 97 5.16 10.76 24.57
N VAL A 98 4.26 10.01 25.22
CA VAL A 98 4.52 8.67 25.75
C VAL A 98 3.29 7.78 25.58
N GLU A 99 3.51 6.49 25.33
CA GLU A 99 2.48 5.47 25.44
C GLU A 99 2.48 4.90 26.85
N GLN A 100 1.29 4.85 27.46
CA GLN A 100 1.09 4.21 28.76
C GLN A 100 -0.31 3.60 28.80
N ASN A 101 -0.40 2.32 29.18
CA ASN A 101 -1.67 1.59 29.36
C ASN A 101 -2.59 1.56 28.12
N GLY A 102 -2.01 1.47 26.92
CA GLY A 102 -2.74 1.42 25.65
C GLY A 102 -3.23 2.80 25.17
N LYS A 103 -2.72 3.88 25.75
CA LYS A 103 -3.07 5.27 25.40
C LYS A 103 -1.83 6.11 25.19
N TRP A 104 -1.96 7.09 24.32
CA TRP A 104 -0.91 8.06 24.00
C TRP A 104 -1.19 9.38 24.68
N TYR A 105 -0.24 9.86 25.46
CA TYR A 105 -0.29 11.12 26.19
C TYR A 105 0.74 12.06 25.61
N TRP A 106 0.29 13.18 25.04
CA TRP A 106 1.15 14.20 24.44
C TRP A 106 1.17 15.43 25.35
N TYR A 107 2.26 15.59 26.10
CA TYR A 107 2.50 16.74 26.97
C TYR A 107 3.04 17.90 26.13
N VAL A 108 2.45 19.07 26.30
CA VAL A 108 2.73 20.25 25.48
C VAL A 108 2.84 21.51 26.34
N CYS A 109 3.55 22.52 25.83
CA CYS A 109 3.57 23.85 26.42
C CYS A 109 2.62 24.81 25.67
N LEU A 110 1.80 25.52 26.43
CA LEU A 110 0.83 26.49 25.95
C LEU A 110 0.85 27.75 26.83
N THR A 111 0.19 28.81 26.36
CA THR A 111 -0.13 29.98 27.20
C THR A 111 -1.61 29.97 27.54
N GLU A 112 -1.97 30.11 28.81
CA GLU A 112 -3.36 30.23 29.23
C GLU A 112 -3.97 31.56 28.72
N ALA A 113 -5.13 31.51 28.06
CA ALA A 113 -5.72 32.70 27.47
C ALA A 113 -6.15 33.75 28.51
N ALA A 114 -6.63 33.29 29.68
CA ALA A 114 -7.18 34.14 30.72
C ALA A 114 -6.11 34.90 31.51
N THR A 115 -5.02 34.22 31.88
CA THR A 115 -3.99 34.76 32.78
C THR A 115 -2.72 35.17 32.05
N ARG A 116 -2.50 34.64 30.84
CA ARG A 116 -1.23 34.73 30.09
C ARG A 116 -0.05 34.03 30.78
N ALA A 117 -0.32 33.15 31.73
CA ALA A 117 0.70 32.29 32.32
C ALA A 117 1.12 31.18 31.35
N ASP A 118 2.38 30.76 31.46
CA ASP A 118 2.85 29.54 30.80
C ASP A 118 2.22 28.33 31.48
N ALA A 119 1.87 27.33 30.68
CA ALA A 119 1.05 26.21 31.09
C ALA A 119 1.52 24.92 30.43
N LEU A 120 1.70 23.88 31.25
CA LEU A 120 1.78 22.51 30.76
C LEU A 120 0.36 21.98 30.52
N ALA A 121 0.16 21.30 29.41
CA ALA A 121 -1.09 20.62 29.08
C ALA A 121 -0.83 19.20 28.58
N VAL A 122 -1.87 18.39 28.49
CA VAL A 122 -1.75 17.01 28.00
C VAL A 122 -2.95 16.65 27.13
N ALA A 123 -2.67 16.18 25.92
CA ALA A 123 -3.66 15.60 25.02
C ALA A 123 -3.61 14.08 25.11
N VAL A 124 -4.75 13.40 24.90
CA VAL A 124 -4.83 11.93 24.94
C VAL A 124 -5.48 11.34 23.68
N ALA A 125 -4.96 10.21 23.21
CA ALA A 125 -5.47 9.42 22.09
C ALA A 125 -5.31 7.90 22.31
N ASP A 126 -5.98 7.09 21.49
CA ASP A 126 -5.85 5.62 21.51
C ASP A 126 -4.71 5.09 20.60
N ARG A 127 -4.10 5.97 19.80
CA ARG A 127 -3.00 5.66 18.87
C ARG A 127 -2.15 6.92 18.62
N PRO A 128 -0.89 6.81 18.17
CA PRO A 128 0.01 7.95 18.10
C PRO A 128 -0.44 9.03 17.10
N GLU A 129 -1.16 8.66 16.04
CA GLU A 129 -1.69 9.58 15.02
C GLU A 129 -2.99 10.28 15.46
N GLY A 130 -3.51 9.96 16.63
CA GLY A 130 -4.77 10.53 17.13
C GLY A 130 -6.03 9.83 16.61
N PRO A 131 -7.20 10.49 16.67
CA PRO A 131 -7.38 11.89 17.06
C PRO A 131 -7.09 12.13 18.54
N TYR A 132 -6.42 13.24 18.85
CA TYR A 132 -6.17 13.67 20.22
C TYR A 132 -7.28 14.58 20.75
N THR A 133 -7.49 14.52 22.06
CA THR A 133 -8.40 15.41 22.78
C THR A 133 -7.71 15.97 24.02
N ASP A 134 -8.08 17.18 24.45
CA ASP A 134 -7.64 17.72 25.75
C ASP A 134 -8.07 16.77 26.87
N ALA A 135 -7.09 16.18 27.56
CA ALA A 135 -7.35 15.14 28.54
C ALA A 135 -7.89 15.69 29.88
N ILE A 136 -7.77 17.00 30.12
CA ILE A 136 -8.11 17.65 31.40
C ILE A 136 -9.22 18.70 31.22
N GLY A 137 -9.18 19.48 30.14
CA GLY A 137 -10.01 20.68 29.96
C GLY A 137 -9.39 21.94 30.58
N GLY A 138 -8.10 21.90 30.93
CA GLY A 138 -7.36 22.97 31.58
C GLY A 138 -5.87 22.63 31.71
N PRO A 139 -5.04 23.54 32.27
CA PRO A 139 -3.62 23.29 32.45
C PRO A 139 -3.36 22.20 33.50
N LEU A 140 -2.40 21.32 33.23
CA LEU A 140 -1.85 20.35 34.18
C LEU A 140 -1.03 21.06 35.28
N ALA A 141 -0.26 22.08 34.89
CA ALA A 141 0.46 22.97 35.80
C ALA A 141 0.64 24.35 35.16
N THR A 142 0.64 25.41 35.97
CA THR A 142 0.93 26.77 35.52
C THR A 142 2.02 27.41 36.36
N GLY A 143 2.85 28.24 35.74
CA GLY A 143 3.96 28.90 36.39
C GLY A 143 4.74 29.77 35.40
N PHE A 144 5.63 30.62 35.90
CA PHE A 144 6.54 31.37 35.03
C PHE A 144 7.59 30.41 34.46
N ALA A 145 7.82 30.44 33.15
CA ALA A 145 8.80 29.59 32.47
C ALA A 145 8.50 28.08 32.61
N PHE A 146 7.21 27.72 32.72
CA PHE A 146 6.75 26.33 32.74
C PHE A 146 6.60 25.81 31.31
N ILE A 147 7.75 25.55 30.71
CA ILE A 147 7.91 25.10 29.32
C ILE A 147 8.72 23.81 29.26
N ASP A 148 8.81 23.21 28.08
CA ASP A 148 9.71 22.08 27.79
C ASP A 148 9.48 20.84 28.66
N PRO A 149 8.29 20.20 28.59
CA PRO A 149 8.03 19.00 29.34
C PRO A 149 8.85 17.81 28.83
N THR A 150 9.40 17.03 29.77
CA THR A 150 9.83 15.65 29.51
C THR A 150 9.13 14.66 30.41
N VAL A 151 8.57 13.61 29.81
CA VAL A 151 7.90 12.51 30.50
C VAL A 151 8.76 11.25 30.47
N PHE A 152 8.89 10.60 31.61
CA PHE A 152 9.71 9.40 31.78
C PHE A 152 8.94 8.37 32.61
N ILE A 153 8.86 7.13 32.12
CA ILE A 153 8.33 5.98 32.85
C ILE A 153 9.53 5.21 33.41
N ASP A 154 9.64 5.14 34.73
CA ASP A 154 10.73 4.41 35.39
C ASP A 154 10.54 2.89 35.26
N ASP A 155 11.59 2.11 35.56
CA ASP A 155 11.59 0.65 35.44
C ASP A 155 10.51 -0.03 36.30
N ASP A 156 10.04 0.65 37.36
CA ASP A 156 8.97 0.19 38.23
C ASP A 156 7.56 0.60 37.75
N GLY A 157 7.47 1.25 36.59
CA GLY A 157 6.24 1.76 36.00
C GLY A 157 5.83 3.14 36.50
N THR A 158 6.59 3.77 37.41
CA THR A 158 6.24 5.09 37.95
C THR A 158 6.46 6.19 36.90
N PRO A 159 5.42 6.96 36.55
CA PRO A 159 5.56 8.07 35.61
C PRO A 159 6.04 9.35 36.32
N TRP A 160 6.98 10.05 35.67
CA TRP A 160 7.53 11.33 36.12
C TRP A 160 7.48 12.35 35.00
N LEU A 161 7.18 13.60 35.35
CA LEU A 161 7.30 14.74 34.45
C LEU A 161 8.36 15.70 34.98
N PHE A 162 9.26 16.15 34.12
CA PHE A 162 10.23 17.23 34.38
C PHE A 162 9.99 18.37 33.38
N TRP A 163 10.29 19.61 33.74
CA TRP A 163 10.12 20.77 32.86
C TRP A 163 10.86 22.01 33.37
N GLY A 164 10.94 23.03 32.52
CA GLY A 164 11.20 24.42 32.91
C GLY A 164 12.44 25.07 32.28
N ASN A 165 12.40 26.40 32.16
CA ASN A 165 13.50 27.25 31.70
C ASN A 165 14.07 28.09 32.87
N LYS A 166 15.40 28.07 33.02
CA LYS A 166 16.17 28.66 34.13
C LYS A 166 15.69 28.25 35.54
N GLY A 167 15.02 27.11 35.57
CA GLY A 167 14.48 26.40 36.72
C GLY A 167 14.09 25.01 36.24
N CYS A 168 14.47 23.96 36.96
CA CYS A 168 14.09 22.60 36.61
C CYS A 168 13.14 22.05 37.67
N TRP A 169 11.92 21.74 37.27
CA TRP A 169 10.84 21.24 38.12
C TRP A 169 10.54 19.79 37.78
N TYR A 170 10.00 19.05 38.75
CA TYR A 170 9.53 17.71 38.51
C TYR A 170 8.43 17.28 39.49
N GLY A 171 7.63 16.32 39.07
CA GLY A 171 6.57 15.71 39.88
C GLY A 171 6.27 14.28 39.43
N ARG A 172 5.82 13.46 40.39
CA ARG A 172 5.29 12.12 40.08
C ARG A 172 3.92 12.30 39.45
N LEU A 173 3.71 11.75 38.26
CA LEU A 173 2.38 11.69 37.68
C LEU A 173 1.55 10.61 38.38
N GLY A 174 0.23 10.80 38.41
CA GLY A 174 -0.70 9.74 38.80
C GLY A 174 -0.77 8.63 37.75
N ASP A 175 -1.34 7.48 38.12
CA ASP A 175 -1.60 6.38 37.17
C ASP A 175 -2.55 6.80 36.02
N ASP A 176 -3.27 7.91 36.21
CA ASP A 176 -4.12 8.56 35.21
C ASP A 176 -3.34 9.37 34.17
N MET A 177 -2.03 9.60 34.40
CA MET A 177 -1.12 10.40 33.57
C MET A 177 -1.50 11.89 33.45
N ILE A 178 -2.50 12.35 34.19
CA ILE A 178 -3.08 13.71 34.04
C ILE A 178 -3.17 14.46 35.38
N SER A 179 -2.50 13.97 36.43
CA SER A 179 -2.49 14.59 37.75
C SER A 179 -1.15 14.46 38.45
N PHE A 180 -0.88 15.35 39.42
CA PHE A 180 0.26 15.27 40.34
C PHE A 180 -0.24 14.95 41.77
N PRO A 181 -0.40 13.67 42.15
CA PRO A 181 -0.93 13.29 43.47
C PRO A 181 -0.11 13.83 44.65
N ASP A 182 1.21 13.99 44.47
CA ASP A 182 2.12 14.52 45.49
C ASP A 182 2.46 16.01 45.28
N GLY A 183 1.84 16.65 44.28
CA GLY A 183 2.31 17.92 43.73
C GLY A 183 3.66 17.79 43.03
N TRP A 184 4.31 18.93 42.80
CA TRP A 184 5.60 19.05 42.15
C TRP A 184 6.50 20.03 42.91
N LYS A 185 7.81 19.97 42.63
CA LYS A 185 8.83 20.80 43.28
C LYS A 185 10.04 21.00 42.38
N GLU A 186 10.86 21.99 42.72
CA GLU A 186 12.13 22.21 42.03
C GLU A 186 13.09 21.04 42.31
N VAL A 187 13.88 20.66 41.31
CA VAL A 187 14.84 19.57 41.40
C VAL A 187 15.86 19.86 42.51
N PRO A 188 16.06 18.94 43.48
CA PRO A 188 17.01 19.16 44.57
C PRO A 188 18.42 19.44 44.05
N GLY A 189 19.02 20.53 44.52
CA GLY A 189 20.36 20.96 44.11
C GLY A 189 20.41 21.70 42.77
N PHE A 190 19.27 22.14 42.22
CA PHE A 190 19.22 22.91 40.96
C PHE A 190 20.21 24.08 40.92
N HIS A 191 20.24 24.89 41.99
CA HIS A 191 21.12 26.06 42.10
C HIS A 191 22.59 25.72 42.42
N ASP A 192 22.99 24.44 42.46
CA ASP A 192 24.37 24.03 42.69
C ASP A 192 25.10 23.81 41.33
N PRO A 193 26.17 24.56 41.02
CA PRO A 193 26.91 24.36 39.78
C PRO A 193 27.57 22.98 39.66
N ALA A 194 27.79 22.26 40.76
CA ALA A 194 28.24 20.86 40.72
C ALA A 194 27.16 19.91 40.18
N CYS A 195 25.88 20.29 40.30
CA CYS A 195 24.74 19.52 39.80
C CYS A 195 24.40 19.88 38.35
N PHE A 196 24.44 21.16 37.98
CA PHE A 196 23.88 21.65 36.70
C PHE A 196 24.83 22.50 35.85
N GLY A 197 26.13 22.45 36.15
CA GLY A 197 27.17 23.08 35.36
C GLY A 197 27.57 24.47 35.86
N PRO A 198 28.72 24.98 35.40
CA PRO A 198 29.30 26.22 35.89
C PRO A 198 28.33 27.40 35.73
N GLU A 199 28.34 28.30 36.69
CA GLU A 199 27.48 29.47 36.64
C GLU A 199 27.92 30.44 35.53
N SER A 200 26.95 31.07 34.88
CA SER A 200 27.15 32.15 33.92
C SER A 200 26.16 33.29 34.18
N MET A 201 26.46 34.48 33.65
CA MET A 201 25.55 35.62 33.74
C MET A 201 24.45 35.47 32.68
N LYS A 202 23.19 35.48 33.11
CA LYS A 202 22.02 35.29 32.25
C LYS A 202 20.91 36.29 32.58
N PRO A 203 20.10 36.72 31.60
CA PRO A 203 18.92 37.53 31.86
C PRO A 203 17.83 36.71 32.56
N ASP A 204 17.37 37.21 33.71
CA ASP A 204 16.23 36.69 34.46
C ASP A 204 14.94 37.38 34.02
N TRP A 205 14.16 36.70 33.19
CA TRP A 205 12.91 37.24 32.66
C TRP A 205 11.81 37.38 33.72
N SER A 206 11.90 36.67 34.85
CA SER A 206 10.97 36.84 35.98
C SER A 206 11.20 38.17 36.72
N ASP A 207 12.39 38.75 36.58
CA ASP A 207 12.81 40.02 37.17
C ASP A 207 13.09 41.08 36.09
N GLY A 208 12.31 41.06 35.00
CA GLY A 208 12.34 42.07 33.95
C GLY A 208 13.60 42.04 33.07
N GLY A 209 14.25 40.88 32.95
CA GLY A 209 15.44 40.66 32.11
C GLY A 209 16.75 41.11 32.76
N LYS A 210 16.81 41.24 34.09
CA LYS A 210 18.05 41.59 34.78
C LYS A 210 19.03 40.44 34.75
N GLU A 211 20.29 40.77 34.48
CA GLU A 211 21.41 39.82 34.53
C GLU A 211 21.63 39.27 35.95
N LYS A 212 21.66 37.93 36.09
CA LYS A 212 21.97 37.21 37.34
C LYS A 212 22.93 36.05 37.05
N MET A 213 23.80 35.74 38.02
CA MET A 213 24.56 34.49 37.97
C MET A 213 23.61 33.32 38.21
N MET A 214 23.58 32.38 37.27
CA MET A 214 22.74 31.18 37.31
C MET A 214 23.57 29.98 36.88
N VAL A 215 23.19 28.78 37.31
CA VAL A 215 23.82 27.51 36.88
C VAL A 215 23.75 27.32 35.36
N GLY A 216 24.57 26.40 34.86
CA GLY A 216 24.71 26.14 33.42
C GLY A 216 23.40 25.81 32.70
N TYR A 217 22.48 25.06 33.32
CA TYR A 217 21.17 24.70 32.76
C TYR A 217 20.40 25.90 32.18
N GLU A 218 19.84 25.75 30.99
CA GLU A 218 18.98 26.74 30.34
C GLU A 218 17.52 26.28 30.28
N GLU A 219 17.21 25.16 29.63
CA GLU A 219 15.84 24.66 29.43
C GLU A 219 15.83 23.17 29.04
N GLY A 220 14.78 22.69 28.36
CA GLY A 220 14.77 21.41 27.64
C GLY A 220 15.29 20.19 28.41
N PRO A 221 14.79 19.89 29.63
CA PRO A 221 15.22 18.70 30.33
C PRO A 221 14.84 17.46 29.52
N TRP A 222 15.75 16.49 29.39
CA TRP A 222 15.48 15.20 28.76
C TRP A 222 15.98 14.07 29.64
N LEU A 223 15.05 13.28 30.19
CA LEU A 223 15.38 12.23 31.15
C LEU A 223 15.44 10.85 30.49
N THR A 224 16.57 10.16 30.68
CA THR A 224 16.73 8.74 30.33
C THR A 224 17.36 7.98 31.48
N LYS A 225 17.27 6.64 31.46
CA LYS A 225 17.88 5.78 32.47
C LYS A 225 18.66 4.66 31.80
N ARG A 226 19.86 4.37 32.31
CA ARG A 226 20.69 3.24 31.88
C ARG A 226 21.22 2.48 33.08
N GLY A 227 20.77 1.25 33.24
CA GLY A 227 21.01 0.48 34.45
C GLY A 227 20.44 1.20 35.67
N ASP A 228 21.27 1.45 36.68
CA ASP A 228 20.89 2.15 37.92
C ASP A 228 21.12 3.67 37.87
N THR A 229 21.41 4.23 36.69
CA THR A 229 21.84 5.63 36.53
C THR A 229 20.85 6.40 35.67
N TYR A 230 20.34 7.50 36.22
CA TYR A 230 19.54 8.49 35.51
C TYR A 230 20.47 9.48 34.81
N TYR A 231 20.08 9.89 33.60
CA TYR A 231 20.76 10.85 32.75
C TYR A 231 19.76 11.95 32.41
N LEU A 232 20.07 13.18 32.79
CA LEU A 232 19.32 14.36 32.40
C LEU A 232 20.17 15.17 31.43
N SER A 233 19.83 15.11 30.14
CA SER A 233 20.42 15.95 29.09
C SER A 233 19.63 17.26 29.00
N TYR A 234 20.29 18.37 28.68
CA TYR A 234 19.64 19.68 28.60
C TYR A 234 20.50 20.72 27.85
N PRO A 235 19.87 21.71 27.19
CA PRO A 235 20.52 22.93 26.75
C PRO A 235 21.13 23.72 27.92
N ALA A 236 22.35 24.22 27.75
CA ALA A 236 23.16 24.82 28.79
C ALA A 236 24.02 26.00 28.29
N GLY A 237 24.66 26.70 29.23
CA GLY A 237 25.54 27.85 29.01
C GLY A 237 24.82 29.20 29.09
N GLY A 238 23.71 29.35 28.35
CA GLY A 238 23.02 30.61 28.07
C GLY A 238 23.07 30.92 26.58
N VAL A 239 22.22 31.81 26.07
CA VAL A 239 22.09 32.08 24.62
C VAL A 239 23.37 32.72 24.04
N PRO A 240 24.05 32.13 23.03
CA PRO A 240 23.68 30.91 22.31
C PRO A 240 23.99 29.60 23.06
N GLU A 241 23.02 28.70 23.07
CA GLU A 241 23.01 27.48 23.89
C GLU A 241 23.81 26.33 23.29
N HIS A 242 24.25 25.40 24.15
CA HIS A 242 24.87 24.12 23.78
C HIS A 242 24.28 22.95 24.59
N MET A 243 24.41 21.69 24.15
CA MET A 243 23.91 20.55 24.95
C MET A 243 24.91 20.12 26.03
N ALA A 244 24.40 19.83 27.23
CA ALA A 244 25.13 19.22 28.33
C ALA A 244 24.29 18.14 29.02
N TYR A 245 24.86 17.43 30.00
CA TYR A 245 24.10 16.49 30.82
C TYR A 245 24.60 16.34 32.26
N SER A 246 23.71 15.84 33.10
CA SER A 246 23.96 15.44 34.48
C SER A 246 23.48 14.03 34.74
N THR A 247 24.03 13.40 35.79
CA THR A 247 23.66 12.03 36.18
C THR A 247 23.33 11.92 37.66
N ALA A 248 22.45 10.98 38.02
CA ALA A 248 22.12 10.66 39.40
C ALA A 248 21.83 9.16 39.58
N LYS A 249 21.93 8.65 40.82
CA LYS A 249 21.52 7.28 41.19
C LYS A 249 20.07 7.18 41.68
N SER A 250 19.40 8.32 41.82
CA SER A 250 18.02 8.46 42.23
C SER A 250 17.42 9.61 41.43
N ILE A 251 16.15 9.48 41.06
CA ILE A 251 15.41 10.54 40.38
C ILE A 251 15.32 11.84 41.20
N HIS A 252 15.54 11.74 42.51
CA HIS A 252 15.59 12.88 43.43
C HIS A 252 17.00 13.50 43.58
N GLY A 253 17.99 13.00 42.84
CA GLY A 253 19.39 13.38 43.00
C GLY A 253 20.11 12.66 44.16
N PRO A 254 21.27 13.17 44.61
CA PRO A 254 21.94 14.37 44.09
C PRO A 254 22.38 14.16 42.64
N TRP A 255 22.22 15.21 41.83
CA TRP A 255 22.68 15.25 40.45
C TRP A 255 24.17 15.60 40.41
N THR A 256 24.86 15.20 39.35
CA THR A 256 26.27 15.51 39.11
C THR A 256 26.45 15.90 37.66
N TYR A 257 26.92 17.12 37.43
CA TYR A 257 27.25 17.63 36.10
C TYR A 257 28.35 16.80 35.46
N ARG A 258 28.15 16.38 34.21
CA ARG A 258 29.10 15.51 33.49
C ARG A 258 29.78 16.19 32.31
N GLY A 259 29.34 17.38 31.93
CA GLY A 259 29.98 18.19 30.89
C GLY A 259 29.11 18.45 29.68
N ARG A 260 29.65 19.28 28.80
CA ARG A 260 29.14 19.59 27.47
C ARG A 260 29.27 18.37 26.54
N ILE A 261 28.22 18.13 25.74
CA ILE A 261 28.15 17.01 24.78
C ILE A 261 27.92 17.46 23.34
N MET A 262 27.43 18.67 23.08
CA MET A 262 27.38 19.26 21.73
C MET A 262 27.77 20.73 21.79
N ASP A 263 28.19 21.31 20.66
CA ASP A 263 28.48 22.75 20.56
C ASP A 263 27.20 23.60 20.33
N GLU A 264 27.33 24.91 20.15
CA GLU A 264 26.21 25.77 19.78
C GLU A 264 25.71 25.45 18.36
N ALA A 265 24.39 25.30 18.20
CA ALA A 265 23.79 24.91 16.92
C ALA A 265 24.10 25.91 15.79
N GLU A 266 24.43 25.39 14.60
CA GLU A 266 24.66 26.23 13.43
C GLU A 266 23.38 27.01 13.03
N ASN A 267 23.52 28.32 12.82
CA ASN A 267 22.43 29.22 12.40
C ASN A 267 21.19 29.22 13.33
N SER A 268 21.34 28.76 14.58
CA SER A 268 20.33 28.86 15.64
C SER A 268 20.99 29.38 16.91
N PHE A 269 20.28 30.19 17.69
CA PHE A 269 20.76 30.63 19.00
C PHE A 269 20.26 29.74 20.13
N THR A 270 19.25 28.90 19.87
CA THR A 270 18.83 27.81 20.76
C THR A 270 19.27 26.45 20.22
N ILE A 271 19.35 25.47 21.11
CA ILE A 271 19.45 24.05 20.77
C ILE A 271 18.50 23.30 21.70
N HIS A 272 17.78 22.29 21.21
CA HIS A 272 16.87 21.49 22.02
C HIS A 272 16.81 20.09 21.44
N GLY A 273 16.69 19.08 22.30
CA GLY A 273 16.41 17.72 21.86
C GLY A 273 16.79 16.67 22.92
N GLY A 274 16.71 15.42 22.49
CA GLY A 274 16.76 14.27 23.39
C GLY A 274 17.44 13.06 22.77
N ASN A 275 17.89 12.14 23.63
CA ASN A 275 18.52 10.90 23.21
C ASN A 275 17.63 9.66 23.41
N ILE A 276 17.69 8.74 22.47
CA ILE A 276 17.00 7.42 22.51
C ILE A 276 17.97 6.29 22.18
N THR A 277 17.58 5.07 22.55
CA THR A 277 18.21 3.83 22.07
C THR A 277 17.22 3.08 21.20
N PHE A 278 17.58 2.80 19.94
CA PHE A 278 16.73 2.09 19.00
C PHE A 278 17.54 1.01 18.27
N ARG A 279 17.03 -0.23 18.27
CA ARG A 279 17.69 -1.41 17.67
C ARG A 279 19.17 -1.60 18.07
N GLY A 280 19.52 -1.21 19.30
CA GLY A 280 20.88 -1.33 19.84
C GLY A 280 21.82 -0.16 19.53
N HIS A 281 21.35 0.83 18.78
CA HIS A 281 22.07 2.07 18.47
C HIS A 281 21.56 3.22 19.35
N ASN A 282 22.41 4.22 19.63
CA ASN A 282 22.02 5.38 20.44
C ASN A 282 22.07 6.63 19.58
N TYR A 283 21.02 7.43 19.66
CA TYR A 283 20.83 8.61 18.85
C TYR A 283 20.61 9.83 19.72
N MET A 284 21.20 10.96 19.33
CA MET A 284 20.93 12.27 19.88
C MET A 284 20.19 13.08 18.82
N PHE A 285 18.96 13.47 19.12
CA PHE A 285 18.18 14.40 18.31
C PHE A 285 18.41 15.81 18.82
N TYR A 286 18.44 16.76 17.89
CA TYR A 286 18.60 18.18 18.20
C TYR A 286 18.02 19.01 17.05
N HIS A 287 17.90 20.33 17.20
CA HIS A 287 17.59 21.22 16.08
C HIS A 287 18.77 22.14 15.70
N ASN A 288 18.77 22.65 14.48
CA ASN A 288 19.61 23.77 14.03
C ASN A 288 18.83 24.66 13.05
N GLY A 289 19.47 25.70 12.50
CA GLY A 289 18.84 26.59 11.50
C GLY A 289 19.31 26.36 10.06
N LYS A 290 19.74 25.14 9.68
CA LYS A 290 20.45 24.91 8.39
C LYS A 290 19.54 24.69 7.17
N LEU A 291 18.24 24.44 7.33
CA LEU A 291 17.34 24.36 6.17
C LEU A 291 17.34 25.67 5.36
N PRO A 292 17.00 25.64 4.06
CA PRO A 292 16.83 26.86 3.27
C PRO A 292 15.86 27.84 3.95
N ASN A 293 16.26 29.11 4.07
CA ASN A 293 15.56 30.16 4.84
C ASN A 293 15.50 29.93 6.37
N GLY A 294 16.23 28.95 6.88
CA GLY A 294 16.35 28.63 8.29
C GLY A 294 17.08 29.70 9.11
N GLY A 295 16.89 29.65 10.43
CA GLY A 295 17.46 30.58 11.39
C GLY A 295 17.00 30.26 12.81
N GLY A 296 17.27 31.15 13.77
CA GLY A 296 16.89 30.93 15.17
C GLY A 296 15.37 30.91 15.47
N PHE A 297 14.52 31.24 14.49
CA PHE A 297 13.06 31.11 14.57
C PHE A 297 12.49 30.20 13.47
N HIS A 298 13.36 29.52 12.73
CA HIS A 298 13.04 28.58 11.65
C HIS A 298 14.01 27.41 11.77
N ARG A 299 13.77 26.57 12.76
CA ARG A 299 14.69 25.52 13.21
C ARG A 299 14.28 24.18 12.63
N SER A 300 15.19 23.21 12.62
CA SER A 300 15.00 21.96 11.89
C SER A 300 15.67 20.79 12.59
N THR A 301 14.94 19.70 12.71
CA THR A 301 15.40 18.49 13.40
C THR A 301 16.59 17.86 12.68
N CYS A 302 17.57 17.46 13.46
CA CYS A 302 18.77 16.75 13.08
C CYS A 302 18.99 15.57 14.03
N VAL A 303 19.80 14.61 13.62
CA VAL A 303 20.13 13.42 14.42
C VAL A 303 21.59 13.02 14.23
N GLU A 304 22.23 12.62 15.32
CA GLU A 304 23.56 12.00 15.32
C GLU A 304 23.53 10.66 16.07
N GLU A 305 24.29 9.68 15.57
CA GLU A 305 24.54 8.45 16.31
C GLU A 305 25.74 8.61 17.26
N PHE A 306 25.65 8.04 18.46
CA PHE A 306 26.78 8.01 19.39
C PHE A 306 26.89 6.68 20.13
N THR A 307 28.07 6.46 20.72
CA THR A 307 28.33 5.31 21.59
C THR A 307 28.71 5.80 22.97
N TYR A 308 28.02 5.31 24.00
CA TYR A 308 28.37 5.60 25.39
C TYR A 308 29.78 5.09 25.72
N GLY A 309 30.50 5.86 26.54
CA GLY A 309 31.74 5.42 27.16
C GLY A 309 31.53 4.21 28.08
N ALA A 310 32.60 3.43 28.30
CA ALA A 310 32.57 2.25 29.16
C ALA A 310 32.18 2.58 30.62
N ASP A 311 32.44 3.81 31.07
CA ASP A 311 32.04 4.36 32.38
C ASP A 311 30.61 4.93 32.40
N GLY A 312 29.90 4.82 31.28
CA GLY A 312 28.57 5.36 31.08
C GLY A 312 28.51 6.80 30.62
N SER A 313 29.63 7.47 30.35
CA SER A 313 29.62 8.84 29.82
C SER A 313 28.98 8.95 28.42
N ILE A 314 28.30 10.07 28.16
CA ILE A 314 27.98 10.50 26.80
C ILE A 314 29.21 11.23 26.25
N PRO A 315 29.74 10.83 25.06
CA PRO A 315 30.88 11.53 24.46
C PRO A 315 30.47 12.90 23.95
N PHE A 316 31.44 13.70 23.51
CA PHE A 316 31.14 14.84 22.66
C PHE A 316 30.64 14.34 21.29
N ILE A 317 29.53 14.90 20.82
CA ILE A 317 28.81 14.52 19.60
C ILE A 317 28.91 15.71 18.63
N PRO A 318 29.71 15.60 17.55
CA PRO A 318 29.86 16.66 16.57
C PRO A 318 28.64 16.74 15.65
N PHE A 319 28.31 17.94 15.17
CA PHE A 319 27.34 18.09 14.09
C PHE A 319 27.88 17.53 12.78
N THR A 320 27.05 16.77 12.09
CA THR A 320 27.36 16.25 10.76
C THR A 320 26.28 16.64 9.76
N GLU A 321 26.69 16.81 8.51
CA GLU A 321 25.74 16.90 7.41
C GLU A 321 25.22 15.51 7.04
N LYS A 322 26.05 14.46 7.17
CA LYS A 322 25.75 13.08 6.78
C LYS A 322 24.54 12.50 7.54
N GLY A 323 24.37 12.84 8.82
CA GLY A 323 23.41 12.18 9.70
C GLY A 323 23.76 10.70 9.94
N VAL A 324 22.75 9.84 9.94
CA VAL A 324 22.86 8.43 10.36
C VAL A 324 22.82 7.46 9.19
N ASP A 325 23.26 6.22 9.44
CA ASP A 325 23.17 5.14 8.46
C ASP A 325 21.81 4.40 8.58
N PRO A 326 21.24 3.92 7.46
CA PRO A 326 19.98 3.17 7.48
C PRO A 326 20.09 1.87 8.27
N LEU A 327 19.07 1.57 9.08
CA LEU A 327 19.01 0.31 9.85
C LEU A 327 18.39 -0.86 9.08
N GLN A 328 17.67 -0.59 7.98
CA GLN A 328 17.08 -1.60 7.10
C GLN A 328 16.87 -1.03 5.69
N THR A 329 16.56 -1.88 4.72
CA THR A 329 16.17 -1.48 3.38
C THR A 329 14.69 -1.15 3.30
N LEU A 330 14.33 -0.25 2.39
CA LEU A 330 12.93 0.00 2.01
C LEU A 330 12.54 -0.91 0.85
N ASN A 331 11.39 -1.57 0.95
CA ASN A 331 10.85 -2.43 -0.11
C ASN A 331 9.98 -1.59 -1.08
N PRO A 332 10.41 -1.35 -2.33
CA PRO A 332 9.66 -0.53 -3.29
C PRO A 332 8.42 -1.23 -3.85
N TYR A 333 8.24 -2.52 -3.57
CA TYR A 333 7.09 -3.33 -4.01
C TYR A 333 5.91 -3.30 -3.03
N VAL A 334 6.04 -2.51 -1.96
CA VAL A 334 4.95 -2.13 -1.07
C VAL A 334 4.61 -0.67 -1.34
N MET A 335 3.31 -0.34 -1.33
CA MET A 335 2.85 1.04 -1.46
C MET A 335 3.59 1.94 -0.47
N THR A 336 4.35 2.89 -1.01
CA THR A 336 5.12 3.85 -0.22
C THR A 336 4.44 5.20 -0.31
N GLN A 337 4.06 5.77 0.83
CA GLN A 337 3.50 7.12 0.89
C GLN A 337 4.56 8.11 0.36
N ALA A 338 4.15 9.09 -0.45
CA ALA A 338 5.06 10.07 -1.04
C ALA A 338 5.72 10.94 0.03
N GLU A 339 5.03 11.17 1.14
CA GLU A 339 5.53 11.85 2.33
C GLU A 339 6.45 10.97 3.21
N THR A 340 6.89 9.82 2.70
CA THR A 340 8.01 9.02 3.23
C THR A 340 9.29 9.38 2.48
N MET A 341 10.19 10.11 3.14
CA MET A 341 11.42 10.59 2.49
C MET A 341 12.57 10.77 3.48
N ALA A 342 13.79 10.71 2.96
CA ALA A 342 15.02 11.03 3.69
C ALA A 342 15.53 12.45 3.43
N ALA A 343 15.13 13.04 2.29
CA ALA A 343 15.42 14.42 1.94
C ALA A 343 14.44 14.90 0.86
N SER A 344 14.27 16.21 0.76
CA SER A 344 13.49 16.84 -0.29
C SER A 344 13.96 18.25 -0.60
N TYR A 345 13.48 18.79 -1.71
CA TYR A 345 13.67 20.17 -2.11
C TYR A 345 12.39 20.73 -2.74
N GLY A 346 11.96 21.90 -2.26
CA GLY A 346 10.81 22.65 -2.80
C GLY A 346 9.43 22.16 -2.36
N LEU A 347 9.35 20.99 -1.74
CA LEU A 347 8.10 20.32 -1.40
C LEU A 347 7.55 20.76 -0.03
N LYS A 348 6.24 20.64 0.13
CA LYS A 348 5.51 20.69 1.41
C LYS A 348 4.71 19.40 1.61
N THR A 349 4.22 19.17 2.82
CA THR A 349 3.20 18.15 3.10
C THR A 349 1.86 18.84 3.37
N ASP A 350 0.75 18.12 3.14
CA ASP A 350 -0.56 18.63 3.47
C ASP A 350 -0.75 18.82 4.99
N ARG A 351 -1.73 19.63 5.39
CA ARG A 351 -2.10 19.86 6.81
C ARG A 351 -3.56 19.46 7.06
N SER A 352 -4.07 18.50 6.31
CA SER A 352 -5.44 18.02 6.46
C SER A 352 -5.56 17.16 7.72
N ALA A 353 -6.74 17.14 8.33
CA ALA A 353 -7.03 16.19 9.40
C ALA A 353 -7.24 14.79 8.83
N GLY A 354 -6.82 13.75 9.56
CA GLY A 354 -7.01 12.35 9.17
C GLY A 354 -5.70 11.59 9.12
N SER A 355 -5.72 10.44 8.44
CA SER A 355 -4.56 9.55 8.32
C SER A 355 -4.09 9.37 6.87
N ARG A 356 -4.63 10.16 5.94
CA ARG A 356 -4.21 10.18 4.54
C ARG A 356 -3.53 11.51 4.30
N HIS A 357 -2.24 11.46 4.01
CA HIS A 357 -1.41 12.63 3.76
C HIS A 357 -0.80 12.54 2.38
N TRP A 358 -0.21 13.65 1.93
CA TRP A 358 0.44 13.70 0.62
C TRP A 358 1.47 14.81 0.54
N VAL A 359 2.31 14.73 -0.48
CA VAL A 359 3.24 15.79 -0.89
C VAL A 359 2.50 16.82 -1.74
N THR A 360 2.69 18.10 -1.43
CA THR A 360 2.07 19.25 -2.09
C THR A 360 3.07 20.37 -2.39
N SER A 361 2.59 21.48 -2.97
CA SER A 361 3.41 22.61 -3.44
C SER A 361 4.44 22.19 -4.48
N VAL A 362 4.09 21.24 -5.34
CA VAL A 362 5.00 20.66 -6.33
C VAL A 362 5.16 21.58 -7.53
N HIS A 363 6.41 21.96 -7.81
CA HIS A 363 6.81 22.74 -8.97
C HIS A 363 7.87 22.01 -9.80
N ASN A 364 8.12 22.52 -11.00
CA ASN A 364 9.14 21.99 -11.88
C ASN A 364 10.54 22.08 -11.24
N GLY A 365 11.20 20.93 -11.10
CA GLY A 365 12.54 20.82 -10.52
C GLY A 365 12.56 20.42 -9.04
N ASP A 366 11.40 20.34 -8.41
CA ASP A 366 11.28 19.84 -7.04
C ASP A 366 11.51 18.33 -7.00
N TRP A 367 11.98 17.82 -5.87
CA TRP A 367 12.25 16.40 -5.72
C TRP A 367 12.19 15.93 -4.27
N LEU A 368 11.98 14.63 -4.11
CA LEU A 368 12.22 13.90 -2.87
C LEU A 368 13.19 12.74 -3.10
N LYS A 369 13.83 12.30 -2.03
CA LYS A 369 14.78 11.20 -2.00
C LYS A 369 14.36 10.21 -0.93
N VAL A 370 14.42 8.93 -1.28
CA VAL A 370 14.27 7.79 -0.38
C VAL A 370 15.58 7.01 -0.39
N ARG A 371 16.10 6.65 0.78
CA ARG A 371 17.39 5.98 0.92
C ARG A 371 17.23 4.47 1.06
N ASN A 372 18.23 3.73 0.59
CA ASN A 372 18.37 2.30 0.82
C ASN A 372 17.18 1.44 0.31
N VAL A 373 16.66 1.77 -0.87
CA VAL A 373 15.56 1.06 -1.54
C VAL A 373 16.09 -0.21 -2.19
N ASP A 374 15.54 -1.36 -1.84
CA ASP A 374 15.99 -2.68 -2.34
C ASP A 374 15.08 -3.21 -3.43
N PHE A 375 15.54 -3.10 -4.68
CA PHE A 375 14.86 -3.65 -5.86
C PHE A 375 15.14 -5.14 -6.07
N GLY A 376 15.95 -5.80 -5.24
CA GLY A 376 16.29 -7.22 -5.40
C GLY A 376 17.04 -7.53 -6.71
N ASP A 377 17.21 -8.82 -7.02
CA ASP A 377 17.94 -9.25 -8.22
C ASP A 377 17.09 -9.17 -9.50
N GLU A 378 15.77 -9.17 -9.37
CA GLU A 378 14.85 -9.09 -10.50
C GLU A 378 14.43 -7.65 -10.76
N PRO A 379 14.48 -7.14 -12.00
CA PRO A 379 14.15 -5.75 -12.24
C PRO A 379 12.68 -5.46 -11.98
N ALA A 380 12.37 -4.30 -11.40
CA ALA A 380 11.03 -3.76 -11.48
C ALA A 380 10.63 -3.52 -12.95
N VAL A 381 9.39 -3.81 -13.30
CA VAL A 381 8.84 -3.68 -14.67
C VAL A 381 7.85 -2.54 -14.82
N LEU A 382 7.22 -2.12 -13.72
CA LEU A 382 6.21 -1.07 -13.69
C LEU A 382 6.36 -0.23 -12.42
N VAL A 383 6.09 1.07 -12.53
CA VAL A 383 5.82 1.94 -11.40
C VAL A 383 4.40 2.48 -11.55
N SER A 384 3.64 2.46 -10.47
CA SER A 384 2.31 3.07 -10.37
C SER A 384 2.33 4.14 -9.29
N LEU A 385 1.59 5.22 -9.48
CA LEU A 385 1.45 6.29 -8.49
C LEU A 385 0.07 6.92 -8.51
N GLU A 386 -0.36 7.47 -7.38
CA GLU A 386 -1.60 8.24 -7.25
C GLU A 386 -1.30 9.73 -7.09
N MET A 387 -1.93 10.50 -7.97
CA MET A 387 -1.93 11.95 -8.04
C MET A 387 -3.18 12.50 -7.39
N LEU A 388 -3.04 13.62 -6.69
CA LEU A 388 -4.13 14.41 -6.11
C LEU A 388 -4.10 15.84 -6.65
N ASN A 389 -5.21 16.56 -6.47
CA ASN A 389 -5.31 18.02 -6.71
C ASN A 389 -4.61 18.52 -7.98
N PHE A 390 -4.88 17.88 -9.13
CA PHE A 390 -4.26 18.26 -10.41
C PHE A 390 -4.48 19.74 -10.73
N LYS A 391 -3.40 20.46 -11.06
CA LYS A 391 -3.43 21.88 -11.47
C LYS A 391 -2.90 22.05 -12.89
N ASN A 392 -1.73 21.49 -13.20
CA ASN A 392 -1.05 21.59 -14.49
C ASN A 392 -0.36 20.27 -14.87
N PRO A 393 -0.20 19.99 -16.18
CA PRO A 393 0.46 18.78 -16.66
C PRO A 393 1.96 18.78 -16.36
N GLY A 394 2.53 17.59 -16.24
CA GLY A 394 3.94 17.38 -15.94
C GLY A 394 4.35 15.90 -16.04
N SER A 395 5.44 15.54 -15.37
CA SER A 395 5.84 14.16 -15.16
C SER A 395 6.46 13.94 -13.79
N VAL A 396 6.40 12.69 -13.33
CA VAL A 396 7.14 12.19 -12.17
C VAL A 396 8.22 11.24 -12.69
N ASP A 397 9.48 11.63 -12.49
CA ASP A 397 10.64 10.89 -12.99
C ASP A 397 11.40 10.24 -11.83
N PHE A 398 11.70 8.95 -11.98
CA PHE A 398 12.40 8.15 -10.98
C PHE A 398 13.86 7.96 -11.36
N TYR A 399 14.78 8.22 -10.44
CA TYR A 399 16.24 8.13 -10.64
C TYR A 399 16.90 7.29 -9.55
N LEU A 400 17.96 6.56 -9.91
CA LEU A 400 18.77 5.81 -8.96
C LEU A 400 20.04 6.60 -8.63
N ASP A 401 20.36 6.69 -7.35
CA ASP A 401 21.58 7.22 -6.70
C ASP A 401 21.89 8.71 -6.91
N GLU A 402 21.55 9.28 -8.06
CA GLU A 402 21.77 10.68 -8.39
C GLU A 402 20.74 11.24 -9.38
N LEU A 403 20.48 12.55 -9.29
CA LEU A 403 19.60 13.30 -10.22
C LEU A 403 20.25 13.57 -11.60
N GLY A 404 21.38 12.93 -11.89
CA GLY A 404 22.12 13.04 -13.15
C GLY A 404 21.96 11.79 -13.99
N GLY A 405 21.38 11.89 -15.18
CA GLY A 405 21.31 10.77 -16.13
C GLY A 405 19.93 10.54 -16.72
N ARG A 406 19.65 9.29 -17.11
CA ARG A 406 18.33 8.88 -17.60
C ARG A 406 17.50 8.34 -16.44
N PRO A 407 16.24 8.75 -16.30
CA PRO A 407 15.36 8.16 -15.30
C PRO A 407 15.16 6.67 -15.59
N ILE A 408 14.91 5.88 -14.54
CA ILE A 408 14.47 4.49 -14.66
C ILE A 408 13.00 4.42 -15.06
N ALA A 409 12.19 5.43 -14.75
CA ALA A 409 10.82 5.59 -15.22
C ALA A 409 10.45 7.07 -15.30
N SER A 410 9.63 7.42 -16.29
CA SER A 410 9.04 8.76 -16.43
C SER A 410 7.54 8.58 -16.58
N VAL A 411 6.78 9.00 -15.57
CA VAL A 411 5.32 8.85 -15.52
C VAL A 411 4.67 10.16 -15.95
N PRO A 412 4.02 10.23 -17.13
CA PRO A 412 3.35 11.44 -17.58
C PRO A 412 2.08 11.68 -16.75
N VAL A 413 1.84 12.95 -16.39
CA VAL A 413 0.64 13.40 -15.67
C VAL A 413 -0.04 14.49 -16.47
N ASN A 414 -1.27 14.23 -16.92
CA ASN A 414 -2.03 15.12 -17.80
C ASN A 414 -3.41 15.51 -17.25
N GLY A 415 -3.77 15.03 -16.05
CA GLY A 415 -5.05 15.32 -15.39
C GLY A 415 -6.22 14.47 -15.88
N GLU A 416 -5.99 13.52 -16.79
CA GLU A 416 -7.03 12.57 -17.21
C GLU A 416 -7.31 11.54 -16.11
N ASN A 417 -6.29 11.16 -15.34
CA ASN A 417 -6.36 10.13 -14.31
C ASN A 417 -5.57 10.50 -13.06
N MET A 418 -6.10 10.09 -11.92
CA MET A 418 -5.43 10.19 -10.63
C MET A 418 -4.42 9.06 -10.47
N LEU A 419 -4.71 7.85 -10.95
CA LEU A 419 -3.75 6.76 -11.01
C LEU A 419 -3.03 6.76 -12.36
N VAL A 420 -1.70 6.87 -12.35
CA VAL A 420 -0.88 6.80 -13.55
C VAL A 420 0.27 5.81 -13.38
N LYS A 421 0.76 5.26 -14.50
CA LYS A 421 1.74 4.17 -14.51
C LYS A 421 2.79 4.39 -15.60
N ALA A 422 3.99 3.84 -15.43
CA ALA A 422 4.97 3.76 -16.52
C ALA A 422 5.83 2.49 -16.42
N SER A 423 6.33 2.04 -17.57
CA SER A 423 7.33 0.97 -17.63
C SER A 423 8.62 1.40 -16.93
N VAL A 424 9.27 0.46 -16.26
CA VAL A 424 10.51 0.69 -15.54
C VAL A 424 11.69 0.08 -16.30
N SER A 425 12.81 0.79 -16.30
CA SER A 425 14.07 0.36 -16.88
C SER A 425 14.60 -0.87 -16.13
N PRO A 426 15.15 -1.88 -16.82
CA PRO A 426 15.77 -3.05 -16.19
C PRO A 426 16.98 -2.73 -15.28
N ARG A 427 17.40 -1.46 -15.19
CA ARG A 427 18.42 -0.99 -14.25
C ARG A 427 17.94 -0.93 -12.80
N ALA A 428 16.62 -0.99 -12.55
CA ALA A 428 16.05 -1.00 -11.21
C ALA A 428 16.23 -2.39 -10.57
N GLN A 429 17.46 -2.71 -10.16
CA GLN A 429 17.87 -3.96 -9.49
C GLN A 429 18.89 -3.62 -8.40
N GLY A 430 18.88 -4.33 -7.28
CA GLY A 430 19.77 -4.13 -6.15
C GLY A 430 19.34 -2.96 -5.26
N VAL A 431 20.24 -2.55 -4.37
CA VAL A 431 19.97 -1.52 -3.36
C VAL A 431 20.47 -0.16 -3.83
N HIS A 432 19.57 0.82 -3.84
CA HIS A 432 19.80 2.16 -4.36
C HIS A 432 19.17 3.24 -3.48
N ASP A 433 19.70 4.46 -3.54
CA ASP A 433 18.90 5.61 -3.18
C ASP A 433 17.96 5.95 -4.37
N LEU A 434 16.69 6.19 -4.10
CA LEU A 434 15.68 6.51 -5.11
C LEU A 434 15.34 8.01 -5.04
N TYR A 435 15.49 8.71 -6.14
CA TYR A 435 15.00 10.08 -6.29
C TYR A 435 13.70 10.09 -7.10
N VAL A 436 12.75 10.88 -6.65
CA VAL A 436 11.49 11.17 -7.34
C VAL A 436 11.49 12.66 -7.69
N MET A 437 11.57 12.97 -8.98
CA MET A 437 11.75 14.31 -9.53
C MET A 437 10.50 14.75 -10.27
N PHE A 438 10.02 15.96 -10.00
CA PHE A 438 8.84 16.53 -10.62
C PHE A 438 9.24 17.46 -11.78
N ARG A 439 8.61 17.30 -12.94
CA ARG A 439 8.88 18.11 -14.14
C ARG A 439 7.61 18.69 -14.72
N GLY A 440 7.68 19.92 -15.23
CA GLY A 440 6.54 20.58 -15.85
C GLY A 440 6.85 22.02 -16.26
N GLY A 441 5.79 22.83 -16.35
CA GLY A 441 5.91 24.27 -16.59
C GLY A 441 6.25 25.07 -15.32
N ASP A 442 6.21 26.40 -15.42
CA ASP A 442 6.56 27.31 -14.32
C ASP A 442 5.50 27.40 -13.20
N ALA A 443 4.32 26.83 -13.42
CA ALA A 443 3.22 26.83 -12.45
C ALA A 443 3.26 25.56 -11.58
N GLU A 444 2.56 25.62 -10.44
CA GLU A 444 2.35 24.46 -9.58
C GLU A 444 1.67 23.32 -10.35
N LEU A 445 2.13 22.09 -10.16
CA LEU A 445 1.76 20.94 -10.99
C LEU A 445 0.56 20.18 -10.43
N PHE A 446 0.77 19.43 -9.35
CA PHE A 446 -0.17 18.44 -8.80
C PHE A 446 0.35 17.97 -7.45
N ASP A 447 -0.46 17.27 -6.68
CA ASP A 447 -0.03 16.66 -5.41
C ASP A 447 0.25 15.16 -5.60
N LEU A 448 1.22 14.59 -4.90
CA LEU A 448 1.56 13.15 -4.98
C LEU A 448 1.22 12.46 -3.66
N ASP A 449 0.39 11.42 -3.70
CA ASP A 449 -0.06 10.66 -2.52
C ASP A 449 0.87 9.47 -2.25
N TRP A 450 1.01 8.53 -3.20
CA TRP A 450 1.87 7.37 -3.03
C TRP A 450 2.43 6.86 -4.36
N TRP A 451 3.44 5.99 -4.27
CA TRP A 451 4.02 5.26 -5.40
C TRP A 451 4.34 3.80 -5.02
N VAL A 452 4.40 2.91 -6.00
CA VAL A 452 4.78 1.50 -5.84
C VAL A 452 5.40 0.96 -7.14
N PHE A 453 6.39 0.09 -7.01
CA PHE A 453 6.97 -0.67 -8.11
C PHE A 453 6.39 -2.10 -8.15
N ASN A 454 6.46 -2.77 -9.29
CA ASN A 454 6.08 -4.18 -9.43
C ASN A 454 7.18 -4.95 -10.18
N HIS A 455 7.56 -6.14 -9.71
CA HIS A 455 8.43 -7.09 -10.43
C HIS A 455 7.66 -7.90 -11.48
N HIS A 456 6.42 -8.23 -11.16
CA HIS A 456 5.53 -9.01 -11.97
C HIS A 456 4.18 -8.31 -12.01
N LEU A 457 3.52 -8.39 -13.15
CA LEU A 457 2.16 -7.92 -13.27
C LEU A 457 1.26 -9.15 -13.32
N ASN A 458 0.41 -9.31 -12.31
CA ASN A 458 -0.71 -10.23 -12.36
C ASN A 458 -1.84 -9.59 -13.17
N MET A 459 -1.56 -9.43 -14.46
CA MET A 459 -2.50 -8.86 -15.41
C MET A 459 -3.79 -9.69 -15.47
N PRO A 460 -4.91 -9.09 -15.91
CA PRO A 460 -6.15 -9.83 -16.11
C PRO A 460 -5.93 -11.10 -16.91
N ILE A 461 -6.54 -12.20 -16.48
CA ILE A 461 -6.19 -13.56 -16.94
C ILE A 461 -6.66 -13.86 -18.37
N ILE A 462 -7.62 -13.09 -18.88
CA ILE A 462 -8.12 -13.15 -20.26
C ILE A 462 -7.79 -11.83 -20.97
N GLN A 463 -7.18 -11.89 -22.16
CA GLN A 463 -6.82 -10.69 -22.93
C GLN A 463 -7.51 -10.59 -24.30
N THR A 464 -8.16 -11.67 -24.76
CA THR A 464 -8.82 -11.70 -26.08
C THR A 464 -10.18 -11.04 -26.09
N LYS A 465 -10.80 -10.88 -24.93
CA LYS A 465 -12.13 -10.29 -24.73
C LYS A 465 -12.15 -9.56 -23.39
N PHE A 466 -13.00 -8.54 -23.28
CA PHE A 466 -13.32 -7.94 -21.98
C PHE A 466 -14.31 -8.84 -21.24
N THR A 467 -13.95 -9.22 -20.03
CA THR A 467 -14.66 -10.23 -19.23
C THR A 467 -15.02 -9.65 -17.89
N ALA A 468 -16.24 -9.91 -17.43
CA ALA A 468 -16.74 -9.42 -16.16
C ALA A 468 -17.40 -10.53 -15.34
N ASP A 469 -17.79 -10.17 -14.13
CA ASP A 469 -18.65 -10.94 -13.22
C ASP A 469 -18.26 -12.44 -13.14
N PRO A 470 -17.04 -12.76 -12.66
CA PRO A 470 -16.50 -14.11 -12.75
C PRO A 470 -17.28 -15.11 -11.89
N ALA A 471 -17.67 -16.23 -12.51
CA ALA A 471 -18.34 -17.36 -11.86
C ALA A 471 -17.50 -18.65 -11.97
N PRO A 472 -16.41 -18.77 -11.18
CA PRO A 472 -15.54 -19.94 -11.19
C PRO A 472 -16.19 -21.15 -10.53
N MET A 473 -15.99 -22.33 -11.12
CA MET A 473 -16.41 -23.64 -10.61
C MET A 473 -15.29 -24.66 -10.83
N VAL A 474 -15.04 -25.53 -9.85
CA VAL A 474 -14.11 -26.66 -9.99
C VAL A 474 -14.89 -27.94 -10.28
N TYR A 475 -14.55 -28.61 -11.37
CA TYR A 475 -15.14 -29.89 -11.75
C TYR A 475 -14.08 -30.79 -12.39
N ASP A 476 -14.00 -32.05 -11.94
CA ASP A 476 -13.07 -33.07 -12.47
C ASP A 476 -11.61 -32.57 -12.64
N GLY A 477 -11.09 -31.90 -11.61
CA GLY A 477 -9.70 -31.40 -11.58
C GLY A 477 -9.43 -30.19 -12.49
N THR A 478 -10.47 -29.60 -13.08
CA THR A 478 -10.39 -28.43 -13.97
C THR A 478 -11.15 -27.26 -13.36
N VAL A 479 -10.60 -26.05 -13.48
CA VAL A 479 -11.33 -24.80 -13.21
C VAL A 479 -12.08 -24.40 -14.47
N TYR A 480 -13.38 -24.23 -14.34
CA TYR A 480 -14.28 -23.65 -15.32
C TYR A 480 -14.62 -22.24 -14.86
N LEU A 481 -14.17 -21.24 -15.60
CA LEU A 481 -14.45 -19.84 -15.34
C LEU A 481 -15.49 -19.37 -16.37
N TYR A 482 -16.72 -19.23 -15.90
CA TYR A 482 -17.74 -18.54 -16.68
C TYR A 482 -17.63 -17.05 -16.40
N THR A 483 -17.85 -16.25 -17.45
CA THR A 483 -17.80 -14.80 -17.33
C THR A 483 -18.90 -14.20 -18.19
N THR A 484 -19.39 -13.06 -17.76
CA THR A 484 -20.10 -12.16 -18.64
C THR A 484 -19.12 -11.47 -19.60
N HIS A 485 -19.64 -10.94 -20.72
CA HIS A 485 -18.84 -10.39 -21.81
C HIS A 485 -19.15 -8.91 -22.03
N ASP A 486 -18.18 -8.03 -21.78
CA ASP A 486 -18.25 -6.63 -22.19
C ASP A 486 -17.75 -6.51 -23.64
N GLU A 487 -18.53 -5.92 -24.54
CA GLU A 487 -18.14 -5.79 -25.95
C GLU A 487 -17.00 -4.77 -26.18
N ASP A 488 -16.19 -5.01 -27.23
CA ASP A 488 -15.16 -4.07 -27.65
C ASP A 488 -15.78 -2.69 -28.00
N GLY A 489 -15.34 -1.63 -27.32
CA GLY A 489 -15.84 -0.27 -27.52
C GLY A 489 -17.22 0.02 -26.91
N ALA A 490 -17.68 -0.84 -25.98
CA ALA A 490 -18.97 -0.72 -25.31
C ALA A 490 -19.25 0.69 -24.77
N GLN A 491 -20.48 1.15 -24.95
CA GLN A 491 -21.02 2.37 -24.34
C GLN A 491 -22.01 1.98 -23.24
N GLY A 492 -21.51 1.86 -22.00
CA GLY A 492 -22.22 1.20 -20.90
C GLY A 492 -22.08 -0.31 -20.96
N PHE A 493 -22.81 -1.06 -20.12
CA PHE A 493 -22.79 -2.52 -20.09
C PHE A 493 -23.44 -3.12 -21.35
N GLN A 494 -22.65 -3.40 -22.38
CA GLN A 494 -23.08 -4.08 -23.62
C GLN A 494 -22.62 -5.53 -23.57
N MET A 495 -23.56 -6.42 -23.27
CA MET A 495 -23.33 -7.81 -22.89
C MET A 495 -24.40 -8.70 -23.48
N PHE A 496 -24.01 -9.60 -24.38
CA PHE A 496 -24.95 -10.38 -25.20
C PHE A 496 -24.96 -11.87 -24.85
N ASP A 497 -23.86 -12.37 -24.30
CA ASP A 497 -23.62 -13.78 -24.07
C ASP A 497 -22.74 -14.03 -22.83
N TRP A 498 -22.67 -15.31 -22.46
CA TRP A 498 -21.86 -15.82 -21.36
C TRP A 498 -20.76 -16.72 -21.91
N LEU A 499 -19.53 -16.41 -21.55
CA LEU A 499 -18.31 -17.05 -22.05
C LEU A 499 -17.85 -18.15 -21.10
N LEU A 500 -17.01 -19.05 -21.61
CA LEU A 500 -16.35 -20.08 -20.80
C LEU A 500 -14.85 -20.12 -21.08
N TYR A 501 -14.08 -20.16 -20.00
CA TYR A 501 -12.65 -20.40 -19.99
C TYR A 501 -12.32 -21.58 -19.08
N THR A 502 -11.27 -22.34 -19.41
CA THR A 502 -10.81 -23.43 -18.53
C THR A 502 -9.32 -23.35 -18.24
N SER A 503 -8.94 -23.71 -17.01
CA SER A 503 -7.55 -23.91 -16.64
C SER A 503 -7.38 -25.14 -15.75
N THR A 504 -6.20 -25.75 -15.83
CA THR A 504 -5.79 -26.85 -14.94
C THR A 504 -4.60 -26.45 -14.05
N ASP A 505 -3.99 -25.29 -14.35
CA ASP A 505 -2.78 -24.79 -13.72
C ASP A 505 -2.90 -23.35 -13.19
N MET A 506 -4.10 -22.73 -13.27
CA MET A 506 -4.44 -21.36 -12.85
C MET A 506 -3.82 -20.23 -13.67
N VAL A 507 -2.94 -20.55 -14.62
CA VAL A 507 -2.13 -19.56 -15.34
C VAL A 507 -2.39 -19.60 -16.84
N ASN A 508 -2.49 -20.79 -17.43
CA ASN A 508 -2.83 -20.96 -18.84
C ASN A 508 -4.33 -21.24 -18.97
N TRP A 509 -5.04 -20.34 -19.64
CA TRP A 509 -6.50 -20.40 -19.83
C TRP A 509 -6.84 -20.71 -21.28
N THR A 510 -7.75 -21.65 -21.49
CA THR A 510 -8.32 -22.00 -22.80
C THR A 510 -9.68 -21.33 -22.97
N ASP A 511 -9.87 -20.56 -24.04
CA ASP A 511 -11.16 -19.97 -24.44
C ASP A 511 -12.06 -21.02 -25.13
N HIS A 512 -13.32 -21.14 -24.68
CA HIS A 512 -14.34 -22.01 -25.29
C HIS A 512 -15.48 -21.23 -25.96
N GLY A 513 -15.38 -19.91 -25.99
CA GLY A 513 -16.38 -19.00 -26.53
C GLY A 513 -17.66 -18.90 -25.70
N ALA A 514 -18.72 -18.40 -26.33
CA ALA A 514 -20.03 -18.30 -25.73
C ALA A 514 -20.68 -19.69 -25.58
N VAL A 515 -21.10 -20.04 -24.37
CA VAL A 515 -21.78 -21.31 -24.05
C VAL A 515 -23.30 -21.14 -23.93
N ALA A 516 -23.74 -19.92 -23.69
CA ALA A 516 -25.13 -19.50 -23.59
C ALA A 516 -25.24 -18.02 -23.98
N SER A 517 -26.45 -17.58 -24.27
CA SER A 517 -26.77 -16.17 -24.54
C SER A 517 -28.20 -15.86 -24.16
N LEU A 518 -28.61 -14.58 -24.23
CA LEU A 518 -29.99 -14.16 -23.99
C LEU A 518 -31.01 -14.92 -24.86
N ASP A 519 -30.62 -15.35 -26.07
CA ASP A 519 -31.45 -16.15 -26.97
C ASP A 519 -31.72 -17.58 -26.46
N SER A 520 -31.04 -18.00 -25.40
CA SER A 520 -31.29 -19.28 -24.72
C SER A 520 -32.59 -19.26 -23.92
N PHE A 521 -33.12 -18.07 -23.61
CA PHE A 521 -34.38 -17.86 -22.91
C PHE A 521 -35.49 -17.45 -23.88
N VAL A 522 -36.29 -18.42 -24.34
CA VAL A 522 -37.35 -18.19 -25.35
C VAL A 522 -38.47 -17.24 -24.92
N TRP A 523 -38.54 -16.91 -23.63
CA TRP A 523 -39.51 -15.99 -23.03
C TRP A 523 -39.00 -14.55 -22.91
N TYR A 524 -37.75 -14.28 -23.29
CA TYR A 524 -37.15 -12.95 -23.30
C TYR A 524 -36.72 -12.58 -24.73
N ASP A 525 -37.08 -11.39 -25.19
CA ASP A 525 -36.77 -10.89 -26.55
C ASP A 525 -35.67 -9.82 -26.58
N GLY A 526 -35.13 -9.46 -25.41
CA GLY A 526 -34.05 -8.48 -25.30
C GLY A 526 -32.71 -9.04 -25.78
N LYS A 527 -31.84 -8.10 -26.16
CA LYS A 527 -30.56 -8.37 -26.84
C LYS A 527 -29.38 -7.76 -26.10
N ASN A 528 -29.55 -7.32 -24.86
CA ASN A 528 -28.48 -6.79 -24.02
C ASN A 528 -28.79 -7.12 -22.55
N GLY A 529 -27.77 -7.27 -21.73
CA GLY A 529 -27.90 -7.53 -20.30
C GLY A 529 -27.72 -9.00 -19.91
N ALA A 530 -26.83 -9.72 -20.59
CA ALA A 530 -26.32 -11.01 -20.12
C ALA A 530 -25.41 -10.81 -18.89
N TRP A 531 -26.02 -10.47 -17.75
CA TRP A 531 -25.34 -10.11 -16.50
C TRP A 531 -24.96 -11.33 -15.66
N ALA A 532 -24.30 -11.07 -14.52
CA ALA A 532 -23.59 -11.99 -13.65
C ALA A 532 -24.31 -13.33 -13.41
N GLU A 533 -23.84 -14.38 -14.07
CA GLU A 533 -24.34 -15.74 -13.92
C GLU A 533 -23.70 -16.47 -12.75
N CYS A 534 -24.29 -17.60 -12.34
CA CYS A 534 -23.63 -18.58 -11.48
C CYS A 534 -23.93 -20.00 -11.95
N ILE A 535 -22.91 -20.86 -11.91
CA ILE A 535 -23.00 -22.24 -12.40
C ILE A 535 -22.68 -23.21 -11.26
N VAL A 536 -23.50 -24.25 -11.12
CA VAL A 536 -23.22 -25.36 -10.21
C VAL A 536 -23.53 -26.70 -10.88
N GLU A 537 -22.76 -27.72 -10.54
CA GLU A 537 -23.00 -29.10 -10.94
C GLU A 537 -23.81 -29.85 -9.88
N ARG A 538 -24.78 -30.64 -10.32
CA ARG A 538 -25.48 -31.61 -9.48
C ARG A 538 -25.94 -32.82 -10.28
N ASP A 539 -25.65 -34.01 -9.75
CA ASP A 539 -26.13 -35.30 -10.27
C ASP A 539 -25.86 -35.50 -11.78
N GLY A 540 -24.71 -35.02 -12.28
CA GLY A 540 -24.26 -35.13 -13.67
C GLY A 540 -24.82 -34.07 -14.61
N LYS A 541 -25.41 -32.99 -14.07
CA LYS A 541 -25.97 -31.87 -14.83
C LYS A 541 -25.43 -30.55 -14.33
N PHE A 542 -25.36 -29.58 -15.23
CA PHE A 542 -24.88 -28.24 -14.97
C PHE A 542 -26.02 -27.25 -15.07
N TYR A 543 -26.16 -26.40 -14.06
CA TYR A 543 -27.24 -25.43 -13.89
C TYR A 543 -26.65 -24.03 -13.89
N MET A 544 -26.97 -23.23 -14.90
CA MET A 544 -26.51 -21.85 -15.05
C MET A 544 -27.67 -20.91 -14.70
N TYR A 545 -27.54 -20.18 -13.60
CA TYR A 545 -28.50 -19.20 -13.12
C TYR A 545 -28.14 -17.84 -13.71
N CYS A 546 -29.06 -17.24 -14.45
CA CYS A 546 -28.80 -16.01 -15.21
C CYS A 546 -29.79 -14.93 -14.79
N PRO A 547 -29.32 -13.77 -14.28
CA PRO A 547 -30.18 -12.64 -14.05
C PRO A 547 -30.56 -11.99 -15.38
N ILE A 548 -31.85 -11.79 -15.60
CA ILE A 548 -32.38 -11.00 -16.71
C ILE A 548 -32.96 -9.73 -16.10
N HIS A 549 -32.19 -8.63 -16.15
CA HIS A 549 -32.52 -7.42 -15.39
C HIS A 549 -33.97 -6.94 -15.65
N GLY A 550 -34.72 -6.69 -14.57
CA GLY A 550 -36.15 -6.36 -14.61
C GLY A 550 -37.11 -7.53 -14.91
N HIS A 551 -36.60 -8.73 -15.15
CA HIS A 551 -37.38 -9.92 -15.57
C HIS A 551 -37.10 -11.18 -14.72
N GLY A 552 -36.35 -11.04 -13.62
CA GLY A 552 -36.04 -12.11 -12.68
C GLY A 552 -34.83 -12.94 -13.07
N ILE A 553 -34.58 -14.01 -12.32
CA ILE A 553 -33.46 -14.92 -12.53
C ILE A 553 -33.98 -16.19 -13.22
N GLY A 554 -33.44 -16.50 -14.40
CA GLY A 554 -33.67 -17.74 -15.13
C GLY A 554 -32.67 -18.83 -14.77
N VAL A 555 -32.94 -20.06 -15.20
CA VAL A 555 -31.98 -21.19 -15.09
C VAL A 555 -31.90 -21.93 -16.42
N LEU A 556 -30.68 -22.20 -16.88
CA LEU A 556 -30.40 -23.07 -18.03
C LEU A 556 -29.75 -24.37 -17.56
N VAL A 557 -29.99 -25.46 -18.30
CA VAL A 557 -29.47 -26.79 -17.96
C VAL A 557 -28.66 -27.37 -19.10
N ALA A 558 -27.54 -28.00 -18.77
CA ALA A 558 -26.70 -28.76 -19.71
C ALA A 558 -26.27 -30.11 -19.13
N ASP A 559 -25.93 -31.05 -20.02
CA ASP A 559 -25.35 -32.36 -19.66
C ASP A 559 -23.81 -32.32 -19.56
N THR A 560 -23.19 -31.19 -19.94
CA THR A 560 -21.74 -30.97 -19.85
C THR A 560 -21.47 -29.52 -19.43
N PRO A 561 -20.30 -29.21 -18.85
CA PRO A 561 -19.99 -27.83 -18.48
C PRO A 561 -19.88 -26.90 -19.70
N PHE A 562 -19.67 -27.45 -20.90
CA PHE A 562 -19.57 -26.71 -22.15
C PHE A 562 -20.92 -26.41 -22.81
N GLY A 563 -22.03 -26.87 -22.23
CA GLY A 563 -23.35 -26.77 -22.85
C GLY A 563 -23.65 -27.92 -23.84
N PRO A 564 -24.57 -27.70 -24.81
CA PRO A 564 -25.39 -26.50 -24.95
C PRO A 564 -26.36 -26.34 -23.77
N PHE A 565 -26.41 -25.16 -23.20
CA PHE A 565 -27.34 -24.80 -22.13
C PHE A 565 -28.74 -24.52 -22.70
N LYS A 566 -29.78 -25.04 -22.05
CA LYS A 566 -31.18 -24.92 -22.51
C LYS A 566 -32.11 -24.56 -21.37
N ASP A 567 -33.04 -23.65 -21.64
CA ASP A 567 -34.10 -23.28 -20.70
C ASP A 567 -35.11 -24.43 -20.51
N PRO A 568 -35.23 -25.02 -19.31
CA PRO A 568 -36.20 -26.07 -19.02
C PRO A 568 -37.56 -25.52 -18.57
N LEU A 569 -37.65 -24.23 -18.22
CA LEU A 569 -38.81 -23.63 -17.56
C LEU A 569 -39.70 -22.83 -18.51
N GLY A 570 -39.12 -22.14 -19.49
CA GLY A 570 -39.87 -21.20 -20.35
C GLY A 570 -40.38 -19.98 -19.58
N LYS A 571 -39.81 -19.68 -18.41
CA LYS A 571 -40.13 -18.56 -17.50
C LYS A 571 -38.99 -18.38 -16.48
N PRO A 572 -38.90 -17.24 -15.76
CA PRO A 572 -37.95 -17.09 -14.66
C PRO A 572 -38.21 -18.09 -13.52
N LEU A 573 -37.13 -18.49 -12.85
CA LEU A 573 -37.15 -19.33 -11.64
C LEU A 573 -37.65 -18.53 -10.44
N VAL A 574 -37.11 -17.32 -10.24
CA VAL A 574 -37.57 -16.35 -9.23
C VAL A 574 -37.73 -14.97 -9.88
N TRP A 575 -38.76 -14.22 -9.46
CA TRP A 575 -38.99 -12.85 -9.94
C TRP A 575 -39.92 -12.08 -9.00
N GLN A 576 -39.38 -11.06 -8.35
CA GLN A 576 -40.08 -10.10 -7.49
C GLN A 576 -40.37 -8.84 -8.31
N LYS A 577 -41.51 -8.86 -9.00
CA LYS A 577 -41.94 -7.84 -9.99
C LYS A 577 -42.07 -6.42 -9.44
N GLU A 578 -42.18 -6.29 -8.14
CA GLU A 578 -42.29 -5.03 -7.41
C GLU A 578 -40.99 -4.21 -7.42
N HIS A 579 -39.85 -4.82 -7.75
CA HIS A 579 -38.54 -4.15 -7.77
C HIS A 579 -37.59 -4.75 -8.82
N TRP A 580 -36.38 -4.20 -8.91
CA TRP A 580 -35.37 -4.55 -9.93
C TRP A 580 -34.14 -5.25 -9.33
N GLU A 581 -34.26 -5.66 -8.08
CA GLU A 581 -33.17 -6.18 -7.25
C GLU A 581 -32.81 -7.64 -7.57
N ASP A 582 -33.51 -8.32 -8.48
CA ASP A 582 -33.25 -9.72 -8.85
C ASP A 582 -32.04 -9.86 -9.79
N ILE A 583 -30.84 -9.62 -9.27
CA ILE A 583 -29.56 -9.72 -10.01
C ILE A 583 -28.50 -10.50 -9.23
N ASP A 584 -27.48 -10.98 -9.94
CA ASP A 584 -26.27 -11.61 -9.41
C ASP A 584 -26.54 -12.84 -8.50
N PRO A 585 -27.16 -13.90 -9.03
CA PRO A 585 -27.32 -15.14 -8.30
C PRO A 585 -25.98 -15.77 -7.90
N SER A 586 -25.95 -16.39 -6.73
CA SER A 586 -24.90 -17.33 -6.31
C SER A 586 -25.56 -18.56 -5.71
N VAL A 587 -25.12 -19.75 -6.14
CA VAL A 587 -25.69 -21.03 -5.72
C VAL A 587 -24.62 -21.90 -5.09
N PHE A 588 -24.95 -22.45 -3.91
CA PHE A 588 -24.09 -23.38 -3.19
C PHE A 588 -24.91 -24.59 -2.73
N ILE A 589 -24.31 -25.77 -2.83
CA ILE A 589 -24.88 -27.03 -2.32
C ILE A 589 -24.10 -27.39 -1.06
N ASP A 590 -24.79 -27.38 0.09
CA ASP A 590 -24.19 -27.68 1.39
C ASP A 590 -23.92 -29.17 1.56
N ASP A 591 -23.15 -29.52 2.59
CA ASP A 591 -22.70 -30.89 2.89
C ASP A 591 -23.87 -31.86 3.12
N ASP A 592 -25.04 -31.36 3.52
CA ASP A 592 -26.26 -32.15 3.70
C ASP A 592 -27.06 -32.36 2.39
N GLY A 593 -26.60 -31.76 1.29
CA GLY A 593 -27.21 -31.80 -0.03
C GLY A 593 -28.30 -30.73 -0.25
N GLN A 594 -28.55 -29.85 0.71
CA GLN A 594 -29.44 -28.71 0.51
C GLN A 594 -28.75 -27.65 -0.36
N ALA A 595 -29.43 -27.24 -1.43
CA ALA A 595 -28.98 -26.15 -2.28
C ALA A 595 -29.62 -24.83 -1.83
N TYR A 596 -28.82 -23.77 -1.79
CA TYR A 596 -29.24 -22.41 -1.49
C TYR A 596 -28.86 -21.49 -2.64
N MET A 597 -29.75 -20.55 -2.96
CA MET A 597 -29.46 -19.47 -3.90
C MET A 597 -29.55 -18.14 -3.16
N TYR A 598 -28.55 -17.29 -3.34
CA TYR A 598 -28.43 -15.93 -2.84
C TYR A 598 -28.39 -14.95 -4.02
N TRP A 599 -28.93 -13.73 -3.88
CA TRP A 599 -28.87 -12.71 -4.94
C TRP A 599 -29.20 -11.31 -4.41
N GLY A 600 -28.85 -10.27 -5.19
CA GLY A 600 -29.58 -9.00 -5.22
C GLY A 600 -28.83 -7.69 -4.97
N ASN A 601 -29.44 -6.57 -5.35
CA ASN A 601 -28.92 -5.20 -5.17
C ASN A 601 -30.08 -4.21 -4.92
N PRO A 602 -30.07 -3.40 -3.85
CA PRO A 602 -29.05 -3.32 -2.80
C PRO A 602 -29.32 -4.27 -1.62
N HIS A 603 -30.43 -5.04 -1.66
CA HIS A 603 -30.78 -5.99 -0.61
C HIS A 603 -30.35 -7.42 -0.99
N VAL A 604 -29.98 -8.20 0.02
CA VAL A 604 -29.67 -9.63 -0.14
C VAL A 604 -30.95 -10.45 0.04
N TYR A 605 -31.22 -11.30 -0.94
CA TYR A 605 -32.27 -12.30 -0.91
C TYR A 605 -31.67 -13.70 -0.87
N TRP A 606 -32.43 -14.66 -0.34
CA TRP A 606 -32.08 -16.07 -0.43
C TRP A 606 -33.31 -16.98 -0.51
N VAL A 607 -33.11 -18.17 -1.08
CA VAL A 607 -34.12 -19.24 -1.12
C VAL A 607 -33.44 -20.62 -1.12
N LYS A 608 -34.16 -21.64 -0.65
CA LYS A 608 -33.77 -23.03 -0.86
C LYS A 608 -34.18 -23.49 -2.25
N LEU A 609 -33.31 -24.25 -2.91
CA LEU A 609 -33.65 -24.94 -4.14
C LEU A 609 -34.05 -26.39 -3.84
N ASN A 610 -35.02 -26.91 -4.60
CA ASN A 610 -35.31 -28.33 -4.61
C ASN A 610 -34.16 -29.11 -5.25
N LYS A 611 -34.14 -30.44 -5.04
CA LYS A 611 -33.11 -31.32 -5.60
C LYS A 611 -33.02 -31.27 -7.14
N ASP A 612 -34.09 -30.88 -7.83
CA ASP A 612 -34.09 -30.73 -9.29
C ASP A 612 -33.33 -29.50 -9.80
N MET A 613 -32.96 -28.57 -8.89
CA MET A 613 -32.26 -27.31 -9.13
C MET A 613 -33.00 -26.32 -10.05
N ILE A 614 -34.24 -26.63 -10.43
CA ILE A 614 -35.09 -25.82 -11.33
C ILE A 614 -36.42 -25.43 -10.68
N SER A 615 -36.53 -25.62 -9.37
CA SER A 615 -37.65 -25.15 -8.56
C SER A 615 -37.19 -24.79 -7.14
N VAL A 616 -37.95 -23.93 -6.46
CA VAL A 616 -37.64 -23.46 -5.10
C VAL A 616 -38.43 -24.24 -4.04
N ASP A 617 -37.86 -24.37 -2.83
CA ASP A 617 -38.49 -24.95 -1.65
C ASP A 617 -38.79 -23.87 -0.61
N GLY A 618 -40.05 -23.40 -0.60
CA GLY A 618 -40.53 -22.38 0.34
C GLY A 618 -40.57 -20.96 -0.23
N GLU A 619 -40.56 -19.98 0.67
CA GLU A 619 -40.66 -18.55 0.34
C GLU A 619 -39.28 -17.94 0.11
N ILE A 620 -39.25 -16.85 -0.66
CA ILE A 620 -38.06 -16.02 -0.84
C ILE A 620 -37.90 -15.15 0.42
N HIS A 621 -36.69 -15.14 0.98
CA HIS A 621 -36.38 -14.39 2.18
C HIS A 621 -35.47 -13.20 1.85
N ARG A 622 -35.79 -12.01 2.39
CA ARG A 622 -34.91 -10.84 2.37
C ARG A 622 -34.17 -10.71 3.70
N ILE A 623 -32.89 -10.36 3.66
CA ILE A 623 -32.13 -10.01 4.86
C ILE A 623 -32.45 -8.54 5.24
N ASP A 624 -33.14 -8.35 6.36
CA ASP A 624 -33.67 -7.05 6.79
C ASP A 624 -32.76 -6.29 7.79
N TYR A 625 -31.51 -6.71 7.96
CA TYR A 625 -30.52 -6.03 8.79
C TYR A 625 -29.30 -5.66 7.94
N PRO A 626 -28.57 -4.59 8.29
CA PRO A 626 -27.44 -4.14 7.48
C PRO A 626 -26.30 -5.16 7.50
N ILE A 627 -25.74 -5.42 6.33
CA ILE A 627 -24.42 -6.01 6.16
C ILE A 627 -23.52 -4.87 5.72
N ASP A 628 -22.58 -4.47 6.58
CA ASP A 628 -21.72 -3.30 6.33
C ASP A 628 -21.08 -3.38 4.94
N THR A 629 -21.19 -2.27 4.20
CA THR A 629 -20.63 -2.07 2.85
C THR A 629 -21.22 -2.94 1.74
N TYR A 630 -22.25 -3.76 1.99
CA TYR A 630 -22.89 -4.53 0.90
C TYR A 630 -23.43 -3.60 -0.21
N GLN A 631 -23.18 -3.97 -1.48
CA GLN A 631 -23.75 -3.31 -2.66
C GLN A 631 -24.52 -4.31 -3.52
N GLU A 632 -23.83 -5.35 -4.02
CA GLU A 632 -24.37 -6.35 -4.94
C GLU A 632 -23.47 -7.61 -5.01
N GLY A 633 -23.74 -8.53 -5.94
CA GLY A 633 -22.88 -9.68 -6.23
C GLY A 633 -22.59 -10.61 -5.05
N PRO A 634 -23.60 -11.10 -4.29
CA PRO A 634 -23.35 -11.99 -3.17
C PRO A 634 -22.75 -13.31 -3.66
N TRP A 635 -21.59 -13.70 -3.15
CA TRP A 635 -20.97 -15.00 -3.37
C TRP A 635 -21.05 -15.84 -2.09
N PHE A 636 -21.97 -16.81 -2.08
CA PHE A 636 -22.27 -17.65 -0.93
C PHE A 636 -21.50 -18.98 -1.01
N TYR A 637 -20.75 -19.31 0.04
CA TYR A 637 -20.00 -20.57 0.12
C TYR A 637 -19.71 -20.98 1.57
N LYS A 638 -19.10 -22.15 1.73
CA LYS A 638 -18.70 -22.70 3.03
C LYS A 638 -17.23 -23.09 3.03
N HIS A 639 -16.53 -22.81 4.13
CA HIS A 639 -15.16 -23.27 4.36
C HIS A 639 -14.99 -23.64 5.84
N ASN A 640 -14.42 -24.82 6.12
CA ASN A 640 -14.16 -25.33 7.48
C ASN A 640 -15.33 -25.19 8.48
N GLY A 641 -16.55 -25.48 8.02
CA GLY A 641 -17.76 -25.45 8.85
C GLY A 641 -18.33 -24.06 9.11
N LYS A 642 -17.76 -23.01 8.51
CA LYS A 642 -18.28 -21.64 8.53
C LYS A 642 -18.85 -21.26 7.17
N TYR A 643 -19.90 -20.45 7.17
CA TYR A 643 -20.50 -19.91 5.96
C TYR A 643 -20.00 -18.49 5.72
N TYR A 644 -19.80 -18.16 4.46
CA TYR A 644 -19.26 -16.90 4.00
C TYR A 644 -20.17 -16.31 2.93
N LEU A 645 -20.34 -15.01 2.99
CA LEU A 645 -21.00 -14.20 1.98
C LEU A 645 -20.01 -13.11 1.57
N ALA A 646 -19.29 -13.31 0.48
CA ALA A 646 -18.49 -12.24 -0.14
C ALA A 646 -19.40 -11.40 -1.05
N PHE A 647 -19.05 -10.14 -1.31
CA PHE A 647 -19.87 -9.24 -2.13
C PHE A 647 -19.07 -8.08 -2.68
N ALA A 648 -19.57 -7.46 -3.75
CA ALA A 648 -19.10 -6.15 -4.19
C ALA A 648 -19.40 -5.11 -3.09
N SER A 649 -18.39 -4.35 -2.67
CA SER A 649 -18.56 -3.36 -1.59
C SER A 649 -18.99 -2.00 -2.15
N THR A 650 -19.75 -1.20 -1.39
CA THR A 650 -20.31 0.11 -1.77
C THR A 650 -19.41 0.97 -2.68
N CYS A 651 -19.92 1.27 -3.88
CA CYS A 651 -19.32 2.14 -4.90
C CYS A 651 -19.25 3.63 -4.48
N CYS A 652 -18.35 4.45 -5.05
CA CYS A 652 -17.21 4.15 -5.92
C CYS A 652 -15.99 4.89 -5.36
N PRO A 653 -14.83 4.22 -5.22
CA PRO A 653 -14.46 2.91 -5.78
C PRO A 653 -15.07 1.72 -5.03
N GLU A 654 -15.25 0.60 -5.73
CA GLU A 654 -15.66 -0.68 -5.15
C GLU A 654 -14.45 -1.57 -4.78
N GLY A 655 -14.60 -2.38 -3.74
CA GLY A 655 -13.72 -3.47 -3.33
C GLY A 655 -14.52 -4.76 -3.18
N ILE A 656 -13.96 -5.76 -2.48
CA ILE A 656 -14.67 -7.00 -2.13
C ILE A 656 -14.86 -7.06 -0.63
N GLY A 657 -16.10 -6.95 -0.16
CA GLY A 657 -16.48 -7.12 1.24
C GLY A 657 -16.84 -8.58 1.56
N TYR A 658 -16.89 -8.93 2.85
CA TYR A 658 -17.45 -10.21 3.26
C TYR A 658 -18.09 -10.21 4.66
N ALA A 659 -18.99 -11.16 4.85
CA ALA A 659 -19.61 -11.50 6.12
C ALA A 659 -19.51 -13.00 6.40
N MET A 660 -19.58 -13.37 7.68
CA MET A 660 -19.51 -14.76 8.15
C MET A 660 -20.75 -15.15 8.96
N SER A 661 -21.10 -16.43 8.93
CA SER A 661 -22.14 -17.02 9.78
C SER A 661 -21.83 -18.47 10.17
N ASP A 662 -22.46 -18.93 11.25
CA ASP A 662 -22.50 -20.34 11.67
C ASP A 662 -23.66 -21.12 11.03
N SER A 663 -24.49 -20.44 10.23
CA SER A 663 -25.69 -21.00 9.59
C SER A 663 -25.75 -20.56 8.13
N PRO A 664 -26.25 -21.41 7.21
CA PRO A 664 -26.35 -21.07 5.80
C PRO A 664 -27.30 -19.89 5.52
N VAL A 665 -28.13 -19.50 6.50
CA VAL A 665 -29.16 -18.46 6.36
C VAL A 665 -28.96 -17.27 7.32
N GLY A 666 -27.78 -17.17 7.92
CA GLY A 666 -27.45 -16.11 8.89
C GLY A 666 -27.83 -16.46 10.34
N PRO A 667 -27.67 -15.49 11.28
CA PRO A 667 -27.33 -14.09 11.02
C PRO A 667 -25.91 -13.91 10.49
N TRP A 668 -25.73 -12.90 9.63
CA TRP A 668 -24.48 -12.55 8.97
C TRP A 668 -23.76 -11.46 9.75
N LYS A 669 -22.48 -11.70 10.08
CA LYS A 669 -21.62 -10.74 10.75
C LYS A 669 -20.61 -10.19 9.74
N SER A 670 -20.60 -8.88 9.51
CA SER A 670 -19.62 -8.22 8.66
C SER A 670 -18.20 -8.36 9.23
N MET A 671 -17.24 -8.62 8.33
CA MET A 671 -15.84 -8.88 8.70
C MET A 671 -14.84 -7.93 8.03
N GLY A 672 -15.33 -6.94 7.28
CA GLY A 672 -14.50 -5.99 6.54
C GLY A 672 -14.30 -6.41 5.08
N ALA A 673 -13.12 -6.11 4.53
CA ALA A 673 -12.81 -6.32 3.12
C ALA A 673 -11.89 -7.55 2.92
N ILE A 674 -12.23 -8.38 1.94
CA ILE A 674 -11.27 -9.29 1.29
C ILE A 674 -10.28 -8.46 0.49
N MET A 675 -10.76 -7.49 -0.29
CA MET A 675 -9.92 -6.55 -1.06
C MET A 675 -10.42 -5.13 -0.83
N ASP A 676 -9.54 -4.23 -0.42
CA ASP A 676 -9.90 -2.83 -0.17
C ASP A 676 -10.39 -2.15 -1.45
N ARG A 677 -11.35 -1.23 -1.28
CA ARG A 677 -11.73 -0.30 -2.34
C ARG A 677 -10.52 0.53 -2.77
N THR A 678 -10.38 0.75 -4.07
CA THR A 678 -9.26 1.52 -4.61
C THR A 678 -9.66 2.24 -5.89
N TRP A 679 -9.19 3.47 -6.07
CA TRP A 679 -9.44 4.25 -7.29
C TRP A 679 -8.86 3.63 -8.57
N ARG A 680 -8.08 2.55 -8.44
CA ARG A 680 -7.58 1.74 -9.56
C ARG A 680 -8.70 1.00 -10.31
N THR A 681 -9.86 0.81 -9.69
CA THR A 681 -11.05 0.23 -10.33
C THR A 681 -12.32 0.98 -9.90
N ARG A 682 -13.35 0.94 -10.73
CA ARG A 682 -14.68 1.51 -10.39
C ARG A 682 -15.71 0.46 -10.00
N GLY A 683 -15.43 -0.81 -10.25
CA GLY A 683 -16.30 -1.93 -9.92
C GLY A 683 -15.50 -3.12 -9.43
N ASN A 684 -16.17 -4.05 -8.74
CA ASN A 684 -15.63 -5.37 -8.44
C ASN A 684 -16.76 -6.39 -8.26
N HIS A 685 -16.53 -7.69 -8.51
CA HIS A 685 -17.55 -8.73 -8.36
C HIS A 685 -16.89 -10.06 -7.98
N PRO A 686 -17.19 -10.66 -6.81
CA PRO A 686 -16.43 -11.81 -6.32
C PRO A 686 -16.81 -13.13 -6.97
N GLY A 687 -15.80 -13.99 -7.16
CA GLY A 687 -15.95 -15.42 -7.37
C GLY A 687 -14.89 -16.18 -6.59
N ILE A 688 -15.25 -17.17 -5.77
CA ILE A 688 -14.31 -17.84 -4.85
C ILE A 688 -14.37 -19.36 -5.04
N ILE A 689 -13.20 -19.98 -5.20
CA ILE A 689 -13.03 -21.44 -5.30
C ILE A 689 -11.88 -21.93 -4.43
N GLU A 690 -11.90 -23.23 -4.16
CA GLU A 690 -10.75 -23.98 -3.69
C GLU A 690 -10.27 -24.91 -4.80
N PHE A 691 -8.99 -24.79 -5.18
CA PHE A 691 -8.40 -25.58 -6.25
C PHE A 691 -7.03 -26.10 -5.83
N LYS A 692 -6.85 -27.43 -5.91
CA LYS A 692 -5.60 -28.12 -5.56
C LYS A 692 -5.01 -27.72 -4.19
N GLY A 693 -5.88 -27.46 -3.21
CA GLY A 693 -5.51 -27.13 -1.82
C GLY A 693 -5.21 -25.65 -1.56
N GLN A 694 -5.44 -24.77 -2.53
CA GLN A 694 -5.34 -23.32 -2.39
C GLN A 694 -6.69 -22.67 -2.66
N SER A 695 -7.07 -21.69 -1.84
CA SER A 695 -8.23 -20.85 -2.11
C SER A 695 -7.86 -19.67 -2.99
N TYR A 696 -8.75 -19.31 -3.92
CA TYR A 696 -8.58 -18.20 -4.84
C TYR A 696 -9.80 -17.30 -4.81
N VAL A 697 -9.56 -15.98 -4.91
CA VAL A 697 -10.59 -14.98 -5.16
C VAL A 697 -10.41 -14.43 -6.57
N PHE A 698 -11.48 -14.45 -7.33
CA PHE A 698 -11.63 -13.81 -8.63
C PHE A 698 -12.41 -12.51 -8.44
N GLY A 699 -12.12 -11.55 -9.30
CA GLY A 699 -12.92 -10.35 -9.43
C GLY A 699 -12.62 -9.64 -10.73
N LEU A 700 -13.02 -8.38 -10.83
CA LEU A 700 -12.90 -7.61 -12.06
C LEU A 700 -12.22 -6.27 -11.83
N ASN A 701 -11.64 -5.74 -12.90
CA ASN A 701 -11.01 -4.41 -12.95
C ASN A 701 -11.02 -3.88 -14.38
N TYR A 702 -10.29 -2.78 -14.62
CA TYR A 702 -10.15 -2.14 -15.93
C TYR A 702 -8.69 -2.16 -16.42
N ASP A 703 -7.81 -2.98 -15.84
CA ASP A 703 -6.37 -2.92 -16.10
C ASP A 703 -6.00 -3.29 -17.54
N LEU A 704 -6.75 -4.19 -18.19
CA LEU A 704 -6.55 -4.52 -19.61
C LEU A 704 -6.90 -3.33 -20.50
N HIS A 705 -8.06 -2.69 -20.25
CA HIS A 705 -8.50 -1.50 -20.98
C HIS A 705 -7.53 -0.33 -20.79
N HIS A 706 -7.02 -0.18 -19.56
CA HIS A 706 -6.03 0.81 -19.19
C HIS A 706 -4.64 0.60 -19.82
N LEU A 707 -4.41 -0.49 -20.56
CA LEU A 707 -3.25 -0.58 -21.45
C LEU A 707 -3.34 0.38 -22.65
N GLU A 708 -4.55 0.69 -23.11
CA GLU A 708 -4.79 1.56 -24.27
C GLU A 708 -5.23 2.96 -23.86
N THR A 709 -6.13 3.03 -22.88
CA THR A 709 -6.72 4.29 -22.45
C THR A 709 -7.28 4.18 -21.05
N PHE A 710 -7.23 5.26 -20.30
CA PHE A 710 -7.89 5.34 -19.00
C PHE A 710 -9.25 6.05 -19.05
N LYS A 711 -9.73 6.40 -20.24
CA LYS A 711 -11.11 6.90 -20.38
C LYS A 711 -12.05 5.78 -19.92
N HIS A 712 -12.80 6.05 -18.86
CA HIS A 712 -13.77 5.11 -18.31
C HIS A 712 -14.74 4.62 -19.38
N ALA A 713 -14.87 3.31 -19.49
CA ALA A 713 -15.85 2.58 -20.28
C ALA A 713 -16.11 1.25 -19.58
N GLU A 714 -17.31 0.67 -19.73
CA GLU A 714 -17.60 -0.67 -19.19
C GLU A 714 -16.98 -1.74 -20.08
N GLN A 715 -15.65 -1.83 -19.99
CA GLN A 715 -14.79 -2.81 -20.65
C GLN A 715 -13.90 -3.42 -19.56
N ARG A 716 -14.52 -4.27 -18.73
CA ARG A 716 -13.90 -4.85 -17.54
C ARG A 716 -13.08 -6.10 -17.89
N SER A 717 -12.26 -6.55 -16.97
CA SER A 717 -11.43 -7.74 -17.16
C SER A 717 -11.29 -8.53 -15.87
N VAL A 718 -11.50 -9.84 -15.97
CA VAL A 718 -11.38 -10.74 -14.82
C VAL A 718 -9.92 -10.90 -14.40
N SER A 719 -9.68 -10.87 -13.11
CA SER A 719 -8.40 -11.17 -12.45
C SER A 719 -8.60 -12.13 -11.30
N VAL A 720 -7.51 -12.74 -10.84
CA VAL A 720 -7.50 -13.72 -9.76
C VAL A 720 -6.35 -13.46 -8.81
N ALA A 721 -6.53 -13.77 -7.53
CA ALA A 721 -5.51 -13.68 -6.50
C ALA A 721 -5.62 -14.87 -5.52
N PRO A 722 -4.50 -15.32 -4.91
CA PRO A 722 -4.55 -16.29 -3.83
C PRO A 722 -5.21 -15.68 -2.59
N MET A 723 -6.02 -16.47 -1.89
CA MET A 723 -6.75 -16.06 -0.69
C MET A 723 -6.40 -17.00 0.47
N TYR A 724 -6.26 -16.43 1.68
CA TYR A 724 -5.84 -17.17 2.87
C TYR A 724 -6.81 -16.90 4.03
N TYR A 725 -7.11 -17.95 4.80
CA TYR A 725 -7.89 -17.85 6.04
C TYR A 725 -6.95 -17.83 7.25
N GLU A 726 -7.26 -16.97 8.21
CA GLU A 726 -6.67 -16.98 9.54
C GLU A 726 -7.27 -18.12 10.40
N PRO A 727 -6.64 -18.50 11.52
CA PRO A 727 -7.10 -19.62 12.35
C PRO A 727 -8.53 -19.49 12.90
N ASP A 728 -9.06 -18.27 13.02
CA ASP A 728 -10.43 -18.00 13.46
C ASP A 728 -11.46 -18.05 12.31
N GLY A 729 -11.00 -18.29 11.08
CA GLY A 729 -11.80 -18.32 9.86
C GLY A 729 -11.93 -16.96 9.16
N SER A 730 -11.43 -15.87 9.73
CA SER A 730 -11.40 -14.59 9.01
C SER A 730 -10.48 -14.68 7.78
N ILE A 731 -10.75 -13.87 6.76
CA ILE A 731 -9.97 -13.83 5.52
C ILE A 731 -8.88 -12.78 5.65
N ARG A 732 -7.64 -13.16 5.36
CA ARG A 732 -6.53 -12.22 5.24
C ARG A 732 -6.77 -11.32 4.04
N LYS A 733 -6.65 -10.00 4.26
CA LYS A 733 -6.80 -9.01 3.20
C LYS A 733 -5.85 -9.30 2.03
N VAL A 734 -6.42 -9.30 0.83
CA VAL A 734 -5.77 -9.54 -0.46
C VAL A 734 -5.40 -8.18 -1.08
N PRO A 735 -4.14 -7.98 -1.51
CA PRO A 735 -3.72 -6.79 -2.27
C PRO A 735 -4.53 -6.60 -3.56
N TYR A 736 -4.42 -5.44 -4.20
CA TYR A 736 -5.06 -5.23 -5.49
C TYR A 736 -4.52 -6.19 -6.57
N TRP A 737 -5.33 -6.52 -7.57
CA TRP A 737 -5.07 -7.54 -8.60
C TRP A 737 -3.64 -7.57 -9.13
N LEU A 738 -3.14 -6.46 -9.69
CA LEU A 738 -1.79 -6.36 -10.27
C LEU A 738 -0.64 -6.54 -9.27
N ASP A 739 -0.93 -6.40 -7.98
CA ASP A 739 0.06 -6.49 -6.90
C ASP A 739 0.11 -7.89 -6.29
N ASN A 740 -0.68 -8.83 -6.81
CA ASN A 740 -0.63 -10.24 -6.42
C ASN A 740 0.33 -11.03 -7.33
N VAL A 741 0.67 -12.24 -6.89
CA VAL A 741 1.31 -13.27 -7.71
C VAL A 741 0.44 -14.52 -7.65
N VAL A 742 0.12 -15.07 -8.82
CA VAL A 742 -0.63 -16.31 -8.95
C VAL A 742 0.32 -17.37 -9.48
N GLU A 743 0.69 -18.29 -8.60
CA GLU A 743 1.60 -19.39 -8.93
C GLU A 743 0.93 -20.43 -9.83
N GLN A 744 1.70 -20.97 -10.77
CA GLN A 744 1.25 -22.07 -11.60
C GLN A 744 1.22 -23.36 -10.76
N VAL A 745 0.05 -24.00 -10.66
CA VAL A 745 -0.13 -25.15 -9.75
C VAL A 745 0.23 -26.50 -10.36
N GLU A 746 0.45 -26.57 -11.68
CA GLU A 746 1.04 -27.74 -12.33
C GLU A 746 1.74 -27.40 -13.65
N ALA A 747 2.65 -28.26 -14.09
CA ALA A 747 3.38 -28.05 -15.34
C ALA A 747 2.50 -28.22 -16.58
N PHE A 748 2.72 -27.38 -17.58
CA PHE A 748 2.01 -27.46 -18.85
C PHE A 748 2.64 -28.51 -19.79
N HIS A 749 1.88 -29.52 -20.22
CA HIS A 749 2.42 -30.57 -21.10
C HIS A 749 2.21 -30.32 -22.62
N PRO A 750 3.26 -30.08 -23.43
CA PRO A 750 3.12 -29.69 -24.84
C PRO A 750 2.92 -30.86 -25.83
N PHE A 751 2.97 -32.11 -25.34
CA PHE A 751 2.94 -33.33 -26.19
C PHE A 751 1.52 -33.85 -26.45
N ARG A 752 0.56 -32.95 -26.51
CA ARG A 752 -0.84 -33.18 -26.90
C ARG A 752 -1.24 -32.15 -27.93
N LYS A 753 -2.42 -32.31 -28.53
CA LYS A 753 -3.04 -31.23 -29.27
C LYS A 753 -3.46 -30.16 -28.26
N VAL A 754 -3.02 -28.93 -28.49
CA VAL A 754 -3.32 -27.77 -27.65
C VAL A 754 -4.00 -26.76 -28.56
N GLU A 755 -5.18 -26.29 -28.17
CA GLU A 755 -5.88 -25.26 -28.92
C GLU A 755 -5.10 -23.94 -28.81
N ALA A 756 -5.07 -23.14 -29.88
CA ALA A 756 -4.18 -21.98 -29.99
C ALA A 756 -4.54 -20.91 -28.96
N GLU A 757 -5.83 -20.76 -28.67
CA GLU A 757 -6.45 -19.94 -27.63
C GLU A 757 -6.24 -20.48 -26.20
N THR A 758 -5.24 -21.36 -25.99
CA THR A 758 -4.73 -21.73 -24.66
C THR A 758 -3.48 -20.94 -24.35
N MET A 759 -3.56 -19.96 -23.45
CA MET A 759 -2.45 -19.06 -23.15
C MET A 759 -2.50 -18.46 -21.75
N ALA A 760 -1.34 -18.01 -21.28
CA ALA A 760 -1.21 -17.14 -20.11
C ALA A 760 -1.19 -15.66 -20.48
N TRP A 761 -0.76 -15.33 -21.71
CA TRP A 761 -0.75 -13.96 -22.22
C TRP A 761 -0.87 -13.94 -23.75
N GLY A 762 -1.66 -13.00 -24.25
CA GLY A 762 -1.81 -12.75 -25.69
C GLY A 762 -2.52 -11.43 -25.98
N TYR A 763 -2.13 -10.35 -25.32
CA TYR A 763 -2.70 -9.03 -25.57
C TYR A 763 -2.52 -8.60 -27.04
N GLY A 764 -3.58 -8.05 -27.62
CA GLY A 764 -3.71 -7.74 -29.06
C GLY A 764 -4.41 -8.84 -29.87
N LEU A 765 -4.28 -10.10 -29.45
CA LEU A 765 -4.93 -11.23 -30.12
C LEU A 765 -6.44 -11.24 -29.87
N LYS A 766 -7.22 -11.74 -30.83
CA LYS A 766 -8.66 -11.98 -30.68
C LYS A 766 -9.02 -13.42 -31.02
N THR A 767 -10.19 -13.85 -30.56
CA THR A 767 -10.75 -15.20 -30.83
C THR A 767 -12.05 -15.11 -31.61
N ASP A 768 -12.34 -16.10 -32.43
CA ASP A 768 -13.63 -16.21 -33.15
C ASP A 768 -14.07 -17.67 -33.28
N VAL A 769 -15.37 -17.91 -33.46
CA VAL A 769 -15.96 -19.24 -33.64
C VAL A 769 -16.00 -19.58 -35.12
N VAL A 770 -15.37 -20.69 -35.51
CA VAL A 770 -15.46 -21.24 -36.87
C VAL A 770 -16.34 -22.48 -36.87
N GLU A 771 -17.43 -22.43 -37.63
CA GLU A 771 -18.38 -23.52 -37.77
C GLU A 771 -17.68 -24.84 -38.18
N GLY A 772 -17.97 -25.91 -37.45
CA GLY A 772 -17.37 -27.23 -37.66
C GLY A 772 -15.93 -27.38 -37.18
N ARG A 773 -15.37 -26.37 -36.50
CA ARG A 773 -14.00 -26.39 -36.01
C ARG A 773 -13.83 -26.03 -34.53
N GLY A 774 -14.53 -25.01 -34.06
CA GLY A 774 -14.40 -24.49 -32.69
C GLY A 774 -13.83 -23.08 -32.68
N ILE A 775 -13.11 -22.72 -31.62
CA ILE A 775 -12.47 -21.42 -31.45
C ILE A 775 -11.17 -21.36 -32.26
N VAL A 776 -10.86 -20.19 -32.81
CA VAL A 776 -9.59 -19.91 -33.47
C VAL A 776 -9.09 -18.53 -33.05
N LEU A 777 -7.77 -18.38 -32.94
CA LEU A 777 -7.12 -17.08 -32.88
C LEU A 777 -7.18 -16.37 -34.23
N ARG A 778 -7.44 -15.06 -34.18
CA ARG A 778 -7.41 -14.11 -35.29
C ARG A 778 -6.80 -12.79 -34.82
N ASP A 779 -6.76 -11.81 -35.72
CA ASP A 779 -6.20 -10.47 -35.45
C ASP A 779 -4.73 -10.52 -35.03
N ILE A 780 -4.02 -11.53 -35.53
CA ILE A 780 -2.60 -11.69 -35.25
C ILE A 780 -1.84 -10.67 -36.09
N ASP A 781 -1.08 -9.79 -35.46
CA ASP A 781 -0.21 -8.81 -36.11
C ASP A 781 1.29 -9.16 -35.99
N GLU A 782 2.09 -8.59 -36.88
CA GLU A 782 3.54 -8.77 -36.83
C GLU A 782 4.14 -8.06 -35.59
N GLY A 783 4.88 -8.80 -34.78
CA GLY A 783 5.51 -8.30 -33.55
C GLY A 783 4.78 -8.70 -32.27
N GLU A 784 3.52 -9.13 -32.39
CA GLU A 784 2.77 -9.71 -31.27
C GLU A 784 3.30 -11.08 -30.88
N HIS A 785 2.85 -11.58 -29.73
CA HIS A 785 3.21 -12.91 -29.26
C HIS A 785 2.12 -13.54 -28.41
N LEU A 786 2.17 -14.87 -28.33
CA LEU A 786 1.42 -15.67 -27.38
C LEU A 786 2.39 -16.34 -26.40
N LEU A 787 2.06 -16.33 -25.11
CA LEU A 787 2.81 -16.97 -24.03
C LEU A 787 2.03 -18.15 -23.45
N VAL A 788 2.71 -19.28 -23.28
CA VAL A 788 2.29 -20.40 -22.44
C VAL A 788 3.31 -20.60 -21.33
N LYS A 789 2.90 -20.51 -20.07
CA LYS A 789 3.81 -20.58 -18.92
C LYS A 789 4.12 -22.00 -18.45
N GLY A 790 5.34 -22.20 -17.96
CA GLY A 790 5.83 -23.43 -17.30
C GLY A 790 5.62 -24.71 -18.12
N VAL A 791 6.02 -24.68 -19.39
CA VAL A 791 5.91 -25.82 -20.30
C VAL A 791 7.01 -26.84 -20.02
N ASP A 792 6.63 -28.06 -19.63
CA ASP A 792 7.56 -29.18 -19.40
C ASP A 792 7.83 -29.97 -20.68
N PHE A 793 8.99 -29.72 -21.29
CA PHE A 793 9.50 -30.46 -22.44
C PHE A 793 10.16 -31.79 -22.07
N GLY A 794 10.42 -32.06 -20.78
CA GLY A 794 11.13 -33.22 -20.28
C GLY A 794 12.48 -33.41 -20.99
N LYS A 795 12.67 -34.56 -21.65
CA LYS A 795 13.89 -34.89 -22.42
C LYS A 795 14.03 -34.11 -23.74
N GLY A 796 12.98 -33.39 -24.13
CA GLY A 796 13.00 -32.39 -25.18
C GLY A 796 12.01 -32.59 -26.31
N ALA A 797 11.63 -31.48 -26.93
CA ALA A 797 10.80 -31.43 -28.13
C ALA A 797 11.67 -31.28 -29.40
N ARG A 798 11.31 -32.00 -30.46
CA ARG A 798 12.02 -32.01 -31.76
C ARG A 798 11.21 -31.45 -32.91
N LYS A 799 9.89 -31.37 -32.78
CA LYS A 799 9.02 -30.87 -33.83
C LYS A 799 7.90 -30.04 -33.23
N PHE A 800 7.65 -28.90 -33.85
CA PHE A 800 6.46 -28.08 -33.62
C PHE A 800 5.57 -28.16 -34.85
N THR A 801 4.28 -28.41 -34.64
CA THR A 801 3.26 -28.40 -35.69
C THR A 801 2.14 -27.46 -35.27
N ALA A 802 1.69 -26.61 -36.18
CA ALA A 802 0.56 -25.70 -35.99
C ALA A 802 -0.43 -25.85 -37.14
N CYS A 803 -1.73 -25.69 -36.87
CA CYS A 803 -2.77 -25.65 -37.88
C CYS A 803 -3.26 -24.22 -38.09
N VAL A 804 -2.88 -23.63 -39.23
CA VAL A 804 -3.09 -22.23 -39.54
C VAL A 804 -3.83 -22.05 -40.86
N GLU A 805 -4.49 -20.92 -41.03
CA GLU A 805 -5.03 -20.47 -42.31
C GLU A 805 -4.41 -19.12 -42.70
N GLY A 806 -3.85 -19.05 -43.91
CA GLY A 806 -3.11 -17.89 -44.40
C GLY A 806 -1.60 -18.14 -44.49
N ALA A 807 -0.85 -17.08 -44.79
CA ALA A 807 0.61 -17.12 -44.68
C ALA A 807 0.98 -16.82 -43.22
N ALA A 808 1.78 -17.68 -42.61
CA ALA A 808 2.16 -17.55 -41.21
C ALA A 808 3.67 -17.73 -41.03
N ALA A 809 4.26 -16.93 -40.16
CA ALA A 809 5.63 -17.04 -39.69
C ALA A 809 5.63 -16.93 -38.17
N ILE A 810 5.95 -18.03 -37.49
CA ILE A 810 5.91 -18.13 -36.03
C ILE A 810 7.29 -18.55 -35.53
N GLU A 811 7.93 -17.71 -34.74
CA GLU A 811 9.13 -18.06 -33.99
C GLU A 811 8.73 -18.72 -32.67
N VAL A 812 9.34 -19.86 -32.36
CA VAL A 812 9.17 -20.58 -31.09
C VAL A 812 10.38 -20.26 -30.24
N ARG A 813 10.15 -19.56 -29.12
CA ARG A 813 11.18 -19.05 -28.21
C ARG A 813 10.92 -19.50 -26.78
N LEU A 814 11.98 -19.54 -25.97
CA LEU A 814 11.91 -19.89 -24.55
C LEU A 814 12.17 -18.66 -23.68
N ASP A 815 11.51 -18.61 -22.53
CA ASP A 815 11.74 -17.73 -21.38
C ASP A 815 11.52 -16.22 -21.58
N ALA A 816 11.60 -15.71 -22.82
CA ALA A 816 11.30 -14.32 -23.17
C ALA A 816 10.93 -14.17 -24.65
N VAL A 817 10.30 -13.03 -25.01
CA VAL A 817 9.98 -12.66 -26.40
C VAL A 817 11.24 -12.58 -27.28
N ASP A 818 12.38 -12.18 -26.72
CA ASP A 818 13.69 -12.16 -27.37
C ASP A 818 14.62 -13.29 -26.91
N GLY A 819 14.10 -14.23 -26.11
CA GLY A 819 14.83 -15.38 -25.56
C GLY A 819 15.25 -16.42 -26.61
N PRO A 820 15.86 -17.54 -26.18
CA PRO A 820 16.42 -18.54 -27.09
C PRO A 820 15.45 -19.03 -28.15
N LEU A 821 15.79 -18.79 -29.43
CA LEU A 821 15.03 -19.29 -30.58
C LEU A 821 15.26 -20.79 -30.77
N VAL A 822 14.22 -21.59 -30.60
CA VAL A 822 14.28 -23.06 -30.74
C VAL A 822 13.75 -23.55 -32.08
N GLY A 823 12.95 -22.76 -32.80
CA GLY A 823 12.53 -23.06 -34.17
C GLY A 823 11.70 -21.96 -34.80
N THR A 824 11.53 -22.02 -36.13
CA THR A 824 10.69 -21.08 -36.89
C THR A 824 9.78 -21.86 -37.81
N LEU A 825 8.47 -21.75 -37.62
CA LEU A 825 7.46 -22.30 -38.50
C LEU A 825 7.11 -21.29 -39.58
N THR A 826 7.11 -21.73 -40.84
CA THR A 826 6.61 -20.93 -41.96
C THR A 826 5.54 -21.70 -42.72
N ALA A 827 4.41 -21.06 -42.97
CA ALA A 827 3.32 -21.54 -43.80
C ALA A 827 3.15 -20.58 -44.98
N LYS A 828 3.07 -21.12 -46.20
CA LYS A 828 2.83 -20.31 -47.42
C LYS A 828 1.34 -20.14 -47.64
N ALA A 829 0.95 -18.97 -48.16
CA ALA A 829 -0.41 -18.76 -48.66
C ALA A 829 -0.79 -19.86 -49.66
N GLY A 830 -1.94 -20.51 -49.43
CA GLY A 830 -2.47 -21.61 -50.24
C GLY A 830 -3.93 -21.40 -50.60
N LYS A 831 -4.62 -22.46 -51.08
CA LYS A 831 -6.09 -22.42 -51.21
C LYS A 831 -6.74 -22.16 -49.83
N PRO A 832 -7.93 -21.53 -49.77
CA PRO A 832 -8.65 -21.28 -48.51
C PRO A 832 -8.77 -22.52 -47.62
N GLY A 833 -8.80 -22.31 -46.31
CA GLY A 833 -8.91 -23.36 -45.30
C GLY A 833 -7.62 -23.63 -44.52
N PHE A 834 -7.81 -24.15 -43.31
CA PHE A 834 -6.74 -24.45 -42.36
C PHE A 834 -5.88 -25.65 -42.75
N ARG A 835 -4.57 -25.56 -42.46
CA ARG A 835 -3.56 -26.55 -42.85
C ARG A 835 -2.48 -26.67 -41.80
N GLU A 836 -1.95 -27.88 -41.67
CA GLU A 836 -0.78 -28.12 -40.85
C GLU A 836 0.48 -27.56 -41.53
N ALA A 837 1.26 -26.82 -40.74
CA ALA A 837 2.65 -26.48 -41.02
C ALA A 837 3.52 -26.99 -39.86
N SER A 838 4.82 -27.20 -40.10
CA SER A 838 5.71 -27.67 -39.04
C SER A 838 7.15 -27.24 -39.23
N CYS A 839 7.88 -27.17 -38.12
CA CYS A 839 9.33 -26.93 -38.09
C CYS A 839 10.03 -27.89 -37.12
N THR A 840 11.35 -27.98 -37.25
CA THR A 840 12.19 -28.72 -36.29
C THR A 840 12.53 -27.80 -35.12
N LEU A 841 12.50 -28.35 -33.90
CA LEU A 841 12.92 -27.68 -32.68
C LEU A 841 14.32 -28.15 -32.25
N LYS A 842 15.12 -27.24 -31.70
CA LYS A 842 16.43 -27.53 -31.10
C LYS A 842 16.58 -26.81 -29.77
N GLY A 843 16.92 -27.53 -28.70
CA GLY A 843 17.23 -26.95 -27.39
C GLY A 843 16.06 -26.80 -26.43
N ALA A 844 14.83 -27.14 -26.83
CA ALA A 844 13.67 -27.14 -25.93
C ALA A 844 13.69 -28.40 -25.03
N THR A 845 14.26 -28.30 -23.83
CA THR A 845 14.40 -29.37 -22.82
C THR A 845 14.17 -28.81 -21.43
N GLY A 846 13.58 -29.57 -20.48
CA GLY A 846 13.26 -29.05 -19.16
C GLY A 846 11.97 -28.23 -19.14
N VAL A 847 11.81 -27.38 -18.13
CA VAL A 847 10.64 -26.52 -17.94
C VAL A 847 11.00 -25.10 -18.35
N HIS A 848 10.21 -24.51 -19.24
CA HIS A 848 10.41 -23.14 -19.74
C HIS A 848 9.08 -22.46 -20.02
N ASP A 849 9.07 -21.14 -19.96
CA ASP A 849 8.00 -20.34 -20.56
C ASP A 849 8.15 -20.39 -22.08
N LEU A 850 7.04 -20.60 -22.79
CA LEU A 850 7.01 -20.82 -24.23
C LEU A 850 6.37 -19.62 -24.92
N TYR A 851 7.16 -18.94 -25.74
CA TYR A 851 6.74 -17.79 -26.53
C TYR A 851 6.58 -18.17 -28.01
N PHE A 852 5.42 -17.83 -28.57
CA PHE A 852 5.17 -17.84 -30.01
C PHE A 852 5.17 -16.41 -30.52
N VAL A 853 6.27 -15.99 -31.13
CA VAL A 853 6.42 -14.61 -31.64
C VAL A 853 6.05 -14.57 -33.11
N PHE A 854 5.09 -13.72 -33.46
CA PHE A 854 4.54 -13.64 -34.80
C PHE A 854 5.40 -12.71 -35.67
N LYS A 855 5.95 -13.26 -36.76
CA LYS A 855 6.78 -12.54 -37.75
C LYS A 855 6.02 -12.20 -39.04
N SER A 856 4.71 -12.35 -38.99
CA SER A 856 3.76 -12.00 -40.05
C SER A 856 2.39 -11.86 -39.42
N GLY A 857 1.54 -10.95 -39.91
CA GLY A 857 0.15 -10.83 -39.45
C GLY A 857 -0.90 -11.41 -40.40
N GLY A 858 -2.17 -11.31 -40.00
CA GLY A 858 -3.35 -11.57 -40.83
C GLY A 858 -3.71 -13.05 -41.06
N PHE A 859 -3.07 -13.98 -40.36
CA PHE A 859 -3.42 -15.40 -40.40
C PHE A 859 -4.35 -15.78 -39.23
N ARG A 860 -5.06 -16.92 -39.37
CA ARG A 860 -5.83 -17.53 -38.28
C ARG A 860 -5.12 -18.77 -37.76
N TRP A 861 -5.20 -19.04 -36.46
CA TRP A 861 -4.52 -20.14 -35.81
C TRP A 861 -5.44 -20.88 -34.86
N ASP A 862 -5.47 -22.21 -34.93
CA ASP A 862 -6.47 -23.01 -34.20
C ASP A 862 -5.87 -23.99 -33.21
N TRP A 863 -4.80 -24.69 -33.57
CA TRP A 863 -4.13 -25.56 -32.61
C TRP A 863 -2.66 -25.71 -32.93
N TRP A 864 -1.93 -26.20 -31.95
CA TRP A 864 -0.56 -26.64 -32.09
C TRP A 864 -0.28 -27.93 -31.29
N LYS A 865 0.83 -28.57 -31.59
CA LYS A 865 1.35 -29.72 -30.85
C LYS A 865 2.86 -29.82 -30.99
N MET A 866 3.51 -30.38 -29.99
CA MET A 866 4.92 -30.75 -30.08
C MET A 866 5.12 -32.27 -30.07
N ALA A 867 6.21 -32.71 -30.66
CA ALA A 867 6.61 -34.12 -30.67
C ALA A 867 8.09 -34.29 -30.29
N ARG A 868 8.39 -35.45 -29.71
CA ARG A 868 9.73 -35.86 -29.24
C ARG A 868 10.65 -36.34 -30.36
#